data_AF-A0A429EUC4-F1
#
_entry.id   AF-A0A429EUC4-F1
#
_cell.length_a   1.000
_cell.length_b   1.000
_cell.length_c   1.000
_cell.angle_alpha   90.00
_cell.angle_beta   90.00
_cell.angle_gamma   90.00
#
_symmetry.space_group_name_H-M   'P 1'
#
loop_
_entity.id
_entity.type
_entity.pdbx_description
1 polymer ?
#
loop_
_entity_poly.entity_id
_entity_poly.type
_entity_poly.pdbx_seq_one_letter_code
_entity_poly.pdbx_strand_id
1 'polypeptide(L)'
;MCRYRYDDRGNLSEVSDSAGRPLTLSYDDWHRIVGWRDRNGTDYRYEYDTHGRCVRTVGSDGYQSGTFHYDTVAGETIHRDSLGRATTFQYNKNLRIVREVDALGQSTTTERDADDRILAETDALGHTTRFAYDARGNLRTVVRPDGRRTVAELSSLGLPERVIEADGAEWYFDYDAAGNLIAVTDPVGATTSYAYGEAGQLLTATNALGHERHYAYDHAGRVISHRDALGAVTRFTYDSFGRTESTTDARGDVTRYGWTTEGLMAWRTAPDGAREQWTYDGEGNETEHRDAVGGITTSEYTHFGLLASRTQPDGTRLTFRHDTELRLTSVTDGRGREWCYAYDAVGNLVGESDFFGRTLEYTYDAANQLVTRTNALGQTTHYLRDLLGNIVEQRSGEGVARYAYDALGRTVKAENSDAIVTLERDMLGRVVAESCNGRTLRNGYDVLGRRIRRLTPDGAHSVWEYDAADRPTALHAAGQSLAVRYDEAGREAERRVGRMILSQSWDGHDRLVEQSLAGVQGGQPPLQRRYHYRADDHPVEVVDSVSGRRQFDLDAESRITAVRAQGWTEQYAYDAAGDLIRGDWPSTATGDGAHAAAGDRDFGPLGVRMAGRTAYEYDAQGRITRRRIRLLSGGSRVWKYGWGDQDQLREVVTPDGSCWRYLYDGFGRRIGKHLMGDEGTPSARIDFTWDGTELAEQTSTLEKRAVTWDWSPHTGEPLVQSERRYTATTSQDDIDTRFYAIITDLIGAPTELVSSDGEIDWRLRTTLWGVPTVDSGGRIECPLRFPGQYHDSESGLHYNYFRYYDPGLGRYCSLDPLGLGGGPNPAWYAPNPTVWIDPFGLALCRKRPRLETGDLKKGWLHIESRHITGTNPSTKHADMLPPGTTREQVHAAAKKAVRNGTRISDPGRRIQNFQKRMKVNGMYARFQVTVDSHDGNNIITFFPVDKTAV
;
A
#
# COMPACT_ATOMS: atom_id res chain seq x y z
N MET A 1 36.48 -2.88 -3.18
CA MET A 1 37.32 -3.61 -2.20
C MET A 1 37.45 -2.70 -0.99
N CYS A 2 37.08 -3.17 0.21
CA CYS A 2 37.22 -2.36 1.42
C CYS A 2 38.66 -2.46 1.94
N ARG A 3 39.23 -1.33 2.37
CA ARG A 3 40.58 -1.25 2.96
C ARG A 3 40.46 -0.76 4.39
N TYR A 4 41.13 -1.47 5.29
CA TYR A 4 41.24 -1.12 6.71
C TYR A 4 42.65 -0.61 6.96
N ARG A 5 42.79 0.54 7.63
CA ARG A 5 44.08 1.00 8.15
C ARG A 5 44.05 1.02 9.66
N TYR A 6 45.20 0.75 10.24
CA TYR A 6 45.41 0.76 11.67
C TYR A 6 46.47 1.81 12.00
N ASP A 7 46.35 2.46 13.15
CA ASP A 7 47.40 3.33 13.70
C ASP A 7 48.59 2.51 14.24
N ASP A 8 49.66 3.19 14.67
CA ASP A 8 50.85 2.54 15.23
C ASP A 8 50.58 1.77 16.55
N ARG A 9 49.40 1.97 17.15
CA ARG A 9 48.93 1.30 18.36
C ARG A 9 47.99 0.12 18.05
N GLY A 10 47.72 -0.16 16.77
CA GLY A 10 46.86 -1.26 16.32
C GLY A 10 45.36 -0.96 16.35
N ASN A 11 44.94 0.30 16.55
CA ASN A 11 43.52 0.68 16.48
C ASN A 11 43.09 0.87 15.03
N LEU A 12 41.87 0.46 14.69
CA LEU A 12 41.30 0.69 13.36
C LEU A 12 41.05 2.18 13.15
N SER A 13 41.89 2.86 12.37
CA SER A 13 41.87 4.32 12.18
C SER A 13 41.11 4.77 10.94
N GLU A 14 41.08 3.96 9.88
CA GLU A 14 40.38 4.27 8.63
C GLU A 14 39.68 3.05 8.04
N VAL A 15 38.47 3.26 7.54
CA VAL A 15 37.73 2.30 6.71
C VAL A 15 37.45 2.96 5.36
N SER A 16 38.13 2.54 4.31
CA SER A 16 37.91 3.03 2.93
C SER A 16 37.10 2.02 2.12
N ASP A 17 36.19 2.51 1.29
CA ASP A 17 35.48 1.73 0.27
C ASP A 17 36.03 2.04 -1.13
N SER A 18 35.27 1.75 -2.20
CA SER A 18 35.72 2.05 -3.56
C SER A 18 35.68 3.55 -3.92
N ALA A 19 35.00 4.39 -3.13
CA ALA A 19 34.96 5.84 -3.33
C ALA A 19 36.28 6.54 -2.89
N GLY A 20 37.21 5.80 -2.25
CA GLY A 20 38.55 6.27 -1.93
C GLY A 20 38.65 7.27 -0.76
N ARG A 21 37.51 7.77 -0.26
CA ARG A 21 37.42 8.56 0.97
C ARG A 21 37.22 7.63 2.17
N PRO A 22 38.03 7.73 3.24
CA PRO A 22 37.84 6.90 4.43
C PRO A 22 36.79 7.48 5.38
N LEU A 23 36.00 6.61 6.01
CA LEU A 23 35.49 6.88 7.35
C LEU A 23 36.68 6.80 8.32
N THR A 24 36.84 7.80 9.17
CA THR A 24 37.95 7.86 10.13
C THR A 24 37.45 7.61 11.56
N LEU A 25 38.25 6.93 12.37
CA LEU A 25 37.99 6.70 13.78
C LEU A 25 39.15 7.23 14.61
N SER A 26 38.84 7.86 15.74
CA SER A 26 39.81 8.38 16.70
C SER A 26 39.66 7.67 18.05
N TYR A 27 40.79 7.50 18.74
CA TYR A 27 40.88 6.76 19.99
C TYR A 27 41.64 7.56 21.05
N ASP A 28 41.36 7.26 22.32
CA ASP A 28 42.20 7.73 23.43
C ASP A 28 43.36 6.77 23.73
N ASP A 29 44.16 7.09 24.76
CA ASP A 29 45.28 6.27 25.22
C ASP A 29 44.86 4.89 25.78
N TRP A 30 43.56 4.66 26.00
CA TRP A 30 43.03 3.38 26.49
C TRP A 30 42.39 2.57 25.35
N HIS A 31 42.62 2.94 24.09
CA HIS A 31 42.06 2.27 22.91
C HIS A 31 40.52 2.31 22.85
N ARG A 32 39.88 3.29 23.50
CA ARG A 32 38.44 3.54 23.39
C ARG A 32 38.18 4.51 22.24
N ILE A 33 37.13 4.25 21.45
CA ILE A 33 36.73 5.16 20.37
C ILE A 33 36.24 6.48 20.98
N VAL A 34 36.91 7.60 20.70
CA VAL A 34 36.49 8.95 21.13
C VAL A 34 35.79 9.74 20.03
N GLY A 35 35.79 9.22 18.81
CA GLY A 35 34.90 9.69 17.76
C GLY A 35 35.11 9.04 16.42
N TRP A 36 34.19 9.29 15.51
CA TRP A 36 34.28 8.92 14.10
C TRP A 36 33.80 10.07 13.21
N ARG A 37 34.29 10.08 11.98
CA ARG A 37 33.83 10.95 10.90
C ARG A 37 33.47 10.12 9.68
N ASP A 38 32.25 10.27 9.18
CA ASP A 38 31.82 9.59 7.94
C ASP A 38 32.46 10.22 6.68
N ARG A 39 32.18 9.64 5.51
CA ARG A 39 32.76 10.10 4.22
C ARG A 39 32.11 11.37 3.68
N ASN A 40 31.02 11.80 4.29
CA ASN A 40 30.29 13.03 3.97
C ASN A 40 30.64 14.18 4.92
N GLY A 41 31.41 13.93 5.99
CA GLY A 41 31.86 14.92 6.96
C GLY A 41 31.01 15.02 8.23
N THR A 42 30.06 14.10 8.47
CA THR A 42 29.36 14.02 9.76
C THR A 42 30.33 13.49 10.82
N ASP A 43 30.47 14.21 11.92
CA ASP A 43 31.27 13.84 13.08
C ASP A 43 30.39 13.33 14.22
N TYR A 44 30.87 12.35 14.95
CA TYR A 44 30.28 11.89 16.20
C TYR A 44 31.37 11.58 17.22
N ARG A 45 31.26 12.14 18.43
CA ARG A 45 32.28 12.02 19.49
C ARG A 45 31.72 11.42 20.76
N TYR A 46 32.60 10.76 21.50
CA TYR A 46 32.31 10.11 22.78
C TYR A 46 33.26 10.65 23.84
N GLU A 47 32.70 10.98 25.00
CA GLU A 47 33.45 11.33 26.19
C GLU A 47 33.20 10.31 27.28
N TYR A 48 34.26 9.94 27.98
CA TYR A 48 34.23 8.91 29.00
C TYR A 48 34.64 9.44 30.35
N ASP A 49 34.09 8.86 31.41
CA ASP A 49 34.57 9.08 32.77
C ASP A 49 35.86 8.29 33.06
N THR A 50 36.38 8.48 34.27
CA THR A 50 37.57 7.78 34.79
C THR A 50 37.39 6.27 34.94
N HIS A 51 36.15 5.77 34.91
CA HIS A 51 35.82 4.35 35.06
C HIS A 51 35.62 3.64 33.72
N GLY A 52 35.81 4.31 32.58
CA GLY A 52 35.62 3.65 31.29
C GLY A 52 34.27 3.93 30.63
N ARG A 53 33.33 4.60 31.29
CA ARG A 53 31.92 4.67 30.85
C ARG A 53 31.68 5.92 30.02
N CYS A 54 30.95 5.80 28.91
CA CYS A 54 30.60 6.96 28.09
C CYS A 54 29.61 7.84 28.85
N VAL A 55 29.93 9.10 29.10
CA VAL A 55 29.09 10.07 29.83
C VAL A 55 28.48 11.13 28.92
N ARG A 56 29.00 11.29 27.70
CA ARG A 56 28.48 12.24 26.72
C ARG A 56 28.76 11.80 25.29
N THR A 57 27.78 11.98 24.43
CA THR A 57 27.91 11.90 22.98
C THR A 57 27.72 13.27 22.36
N VAL A 58 28.44 13.55 21.28
CA VAL A 58 28.37 14.84 20.57
C VAL A 58 28.38 14.60 19.07
N GLY A 59 27.24 14.74 18.41
CA GLY A 59 27.17 14.75 16.95
C GLY A 59 27.26 16.15 16.36
N SER A 60 27.58 16.21 15.06
CA SER A 60 27.62 17.47 14.29
C SER A 60 26.34 18.29 14.47
N ASP A 61 26.51 19.59 14.68
CA ASP A 61 25.44 20.58 14.92
C ASP A 61 24.42 20.19 16.02
N GLY A 62 24.82 19.34 16.96
CA GLY A 62 23.98 18.90 18.09
C GLY A 62 23.15 17.66 17.81
N TYR A 63 23.06 17.20 16.56
CA TYR A 63 22.30 15.99 16.20
C TYR A 63 22.80 14.77 16.97
N GLN A 64 21.88 14.01 17.55
CA GLN A 64 22.17 12.80 18.33
C GLN A 64 23.19 13.00 19.47
N SER A 65 23.37 14.24 19.93
CA SER A 65 24.14 14.53 21.14
C SER A 65 23.36 14.09 22.38
N GLY A 66 24.05 13.68 23.44
CA GLY A 66 23.35 13.20 24.62
C GLY A 66 24.29 13.05 25.82
N THR A 67 23.72 12.81 27.00
CA THR A 67 24.48 12.58 28.22
C THR A 67 24.00 11.35 28.96
N PHE A 68 24.92 10.69 29.65
CA PHE A 68 24.63 9.53 30.51
C PHE A 68 25.03 9.84 31.94
N HIS A 69 24.09 9.65 32.86
CA HIS A 69 24.33 9.66 34.29
C HIS A 69 24.17 8.24 34.84
N TYR A 70 25.19 7.75 35.56
CA TYR A 70 25.21 6.40 36.12
C TYR A 70 25.07 6.47 37.65
N ASP A 71 23.89 6.14 38.17
CA ASP A 71 23.67 5.97 39.60
C ASP A 71 23.84 4.49 39.98
N THR A 72 25.04 4.14 40.42
CA THR A 72 25.37 2.76 40.80
C THR A 72 24.77 2.34 42.14
N VAL A 73 24.32 3.31 42.97
CA VAL A 73 23.69 3.02 44.26
C VAL A 73 22.21 2.68 44.04
N ALA A 74 21.52 3.46 43.20
CA ALA A 74 20.13 3.20 42.82
C ALA A 74 19.98 2.06 41.80
N GLY A 75 21.06 1.70 41.10
CA GLY A 75 21.01 0.70 40.02
C GLY A 75 20.39 1.28 38.74
N GLU A 76 20.68 2.55 38.43
CA GLU A 76 20.07 3.29 37.33
C GLU A 76 21.08 3.89 36.36
N THR A 77 20.71 3.97 35.10
CA THR A 77 21.36 4.79 34.07
C THR A 77 20.33 5.74 33.48
N ILE A 78 20.61 7.04 33.52
CA ILE A 78 19.75 8.08 32.95
C ILE A 78 20.43 8.60 31.68
N HIS A 79 19.82 8.36 30.53
CA HIS A 79 20.21 8.94 29.26
C HIS A 79 19.40 10.21 29.00
N ARG A 80 20.04 11.33 28.67
CA ARG A 80 19.37 12.53 28.15
C ARG A 80 19.75 12.75 26.71
N ASP A 81 18.75 12.83 25.84
CA ASP A 81 18.92 13.05 24.40
C ASP A 81 19.33 14.50 24.07
N SER A 82 19.42 14.83 22.78
CA SER A 82 19.91 16.14 22.31
C SER A 82 18.93 17.28 22.61
N LEU A 83 17.66 16.94 22.89
CA LEU A 83 16.60 17.84 23.28
C LEU A 83 16.43 17.90 24.82
N GLY A 84 17.28 17.19 25.57
CA GLY A 84 17.32 17.17 27.04
C GLY A 84 16.31 16.21 27.70
N ARG A 85 15.64 15.38 26.91
CA ARG A 85 14.60 14.45 27.38
C ARG A 85 15.25 13.20 27.97
N ALA A 86 14.78 12.77 29.13
CA ALA A 86 15.44 11.74 29.93
C ALA A 86 14.78 10.38 29.80
N THR A 87 15.55 9.33 29.52
CA THR A 87 15.13 7.93 29.66
C THR A 87 15.94 7.29 30.78
N THR A 88 15.26 6.64 31.73
CA THR A 88 15.91 5.97 32.87
C THR A 88 15.82 4.46 32.72
N PHE A 89 16.98 3.81 32.75
CA PHE A 89 17.13 2.36 32.70
C PHE A 89 17.48 1.85 34.10
N GLN A 90 16.63 1.03 34.70
CA GLN A 90 16.94 0.35 35.94
C GLN A 90 17.46 -1.06 35.66
N TYR A 91 18.56 -1.42 36.30
CA TYR A 91 19.17 -2.74 36.18
C TYR A 91 19.21 -3.49 37.51
N ASN A 92 19.12 -4.82 37.43
CA ASN A 92 19.23 -5.67 38.60
C ASN A 92 20.71 -5.91 38.99
N LYS A 93 20.94 -6.70 40.05
CA LYS A 93 22.29 -7.05 40.54
C LYS A 93 23.21 -7.73 39.52
N ASN A 94 22.66 -8.30 38.44
CA ASN A 94 23.41 -8.91 37.34
C ASN A 94 23.65 -7.91 36.18
N LEU A 95 23.37 -6.61 36.39
CA LEU A 95 23.46 -5.54 35.40
C LEU A 95 22.53 -5.72 34.18
N ARG A 96 21.44 -6.48 34.35
CA ARG A 96 20.42 -6.66 33.32
C ARG A 96 19.37 -5.56 33.48
N ILE A 97 19.03 -4.87 32.40
CA ILE A 97 17.92 -3.91 32.38
C ILE A 97 16.61 -4.65 32.63
N VAL A 98 15.88 -4.24 33.65
CA VAL A 98 14.60 -4.84 34.08
C VAL A 98 13.43 -3.87 33.99
N ARG A 99 13.72 -2.57 33.92
CA ARG A 99 12.72 -1.52 33.78
C ARG A 99 13.29 -0.36 32.99
N GLU A 100 12.50 0.15 32.06
CA GLU A 100 12.76 1.39 31.34
C GLU A 100 11.67 2.39 31.72
N VAL A 101 12.05 3.66 31.89
CA VAL A 101 11.15 4.78 32.14
C VAL A 101 11.45 5.85 31.10
N ASP A 102 10.48 6.15 30.24
CA ASP A 102 10.64 7.11 29.16
C ASP A 102 10.59 8.57 29.65
N ALA A 103 10.72 9.51 28.71
CA ALA A 103 10.74 10.94 29.01
C ALA A 103 9.39 11.51 29.46
N LEU A 104 8.28 10.77 29.30
CA LEU A 104 6.97 11.10 29.84
C LEU A 104 6.71 10.41 31.20
N GLY A 105 7.67 9.62 31.71
CA GLY A 105 7.57 8.89 32.96
C GLY A 105 6.83 7.55 32.84
N GLN A 106 6.53 7.11 31.62
CA GLN A 106 5.87 5.83 31.37
C GLN A 106 6.89 4.70 31.47
N SER A 107 6.46 3.52 31.95
CA SER A 107 7.39 2.48 32.31
C SER A 107 7.08 1.12 31.71
N THR A 108 8.08 0.49 31.11
CA THR A 108 8.03 -0.90 30.67
C THR A 108 8.92 -1.76 31.55
N THR A 109 8.57 -3.04 31.72
CA THR A 109 9.36 -3.98 32.52
C THR A 109 9.59 -5.30 31.79
N THR A 110 10.74 -5.91 32.04
CA THR A 110 11.13 -7.19 31.46
C THR A 110 11.63 -8.12 32.55
N GLU A 111 11.02 -9.31 32.63
CA GLU A 111 11.45 -10.42 33.48
C GLU A 111 12.28 -11.39 32.66
N ARG A 112 13.40 -11.88 33.22
CA ARG A 112 14.28 -12.85 32.56
C ARG A 112 14.66 -13.99 33.50
N ASP A 113 14.93 -15.16 32.95
CA ASP A 113 15.48 -16.28 33.70
C ASP A 113 17.00 -16.18 33.88
N ALA A 114 17.61 -17.23 34.45
CA ALA A 114 19.05 -17.29 34.69
C ALA A 114 19.88 -17.24 33.39
N ASP A 115 19.33 -17.74 32.28
CA ASP A 115 19.98 -17.82 30.96
C ASP A 115 19.63 -16.63 30.05
N ASP A 116 19.14 -15.52 30.63
CA ASP A 116 18.77 -14.28 29.93
C ASP A 116 17.58 -14.38 28.96
N ARG A 117 16.82 -15.50 29.02
CA ARG A 117 15.59 -15.67 28.24
C ARG A 117 14.46 -14.86 28.87
N ILE A 118 13.64 -14.22 28.04
CA ILE A 118 12.53 -13.36 28.49
C ILE A 118 11.40 -14.24 29.02
N LEU A 119 10.95 -14.01 30.26
CA LEU A 119 9.81 -14.70 30.86
C LEU A 119 8.52 -13.90 30.76
N ALA A 120 8.62 -12.58 30.86
CA ALA A 120 7.49 -11.68 30.74
C ALA A 120 7.95 -10.28 30.32
N GLU A 121 7.11 -9.60 29.56
CA GLU A 121 7.24 -8.17 29.27
C GLU A 121 5.93 -7.48 29.55
N THR A 122 5.99 -6.37 30.26
CA THR A 122 4.82 -5.58 30.65
C THR A 122 4.97 -4.17 30.11
N ASP A 123 3.98 -3.71 29.35
CA ASP A 123 3.93 -2.34 28.83
C ASP A 123 3.54 -1.33 29.92
N ALA A 124 3.52 -0.04 29.57
CA ALA A 124 3.18 1.04 30.49
C ALA A 124 1.70 1.09 30.90
N LEU A 125 0.82 0.34 30.22
CA LEU A 125 -0.57 0.17 30.62
C LEU A 125 -0.75 -1.04 31.56
N GLY A 126 0.31 -1.81 31.81
CA GLY A 126 0.27 -3.01 32.64
C GLY A 126 -0.13 -4.28 31.87
N HIS A 127 -0.16 -4.23 30.54
CA HIS A 127 -0.44 -5.41 29.72
C HIS A 127 0.80 -6.31 29.66
N THR A 128 0.65 -7.57 30.07
CA THR A 128 1.78 -8.51 30.17
C THR A 128 1.69 -9.62 29.13
N THR A 129 2.74 -9.78 28.33
CA THR A 129 3.00 -10.98 27.51
C THR A 129 3.95 -11.90 28.25
N ARG A 130 3.67 -13.21 28.30
CA ARG A 130 4.50 -14.22 28.99
C ARG A 130 5.01 -15.28 28.04
N PHE A 131 6.21 -15.79 28.31
CA PHE A 131 6.89 -16.78 27.50
C PHE A 131 7.28 -17.98 28.36
N ALA A 132 7.10 -19.19 27.81
CA ALA A 132 7.48 -20.43 28.46
C ALA A 132 8.39 -21.26 27.54
N TYR A 133 9.47 -21.78 28.10
CA TYR A 133 10.48 -22.56 27.39
C TYR A 133 10.52 -24.01 27.87
N ASP A 134 11.01 -24.91 27.01
CA ASP A 134 11.36 -26.27 27.42
C ASP A 134 12.71 -26.31 28.17
N ALA A 135 13.11 -27.51 28.62
CA ALA A 135 14.38 -27.73 29.32
C ALA A 135 15.63 -27.48 28.47
N ARG A 136 15.49 -27.42 27.13
CA ARG A 136 16.57 -27.14 26.17
C ARG A 136 16.64 -25.67 25.77
N GLY A 137 15.71 -24.84 26.26
CA GLY A 137 15.65 -23.42 25.95
C GLY A 137 14.79 -23.05 24.75
N ASN A 138 14.06 -23.99 24.16
CA ASN A 138 13.19 -23.70 23.02
C ASN A 138 11.85 -23.11 23.50
N LEU A 139 11.34 -22.11 22.79
CA LEU A 139 10.07 -21.48 23.13
C LEU A 139 8.91 -22.44 22.83
N ARG A 140 8.09 -22.71 23.84
CA ARG A 140 6.94 -23.62 23.78
C ARG A 140 5.61 -22.89 23.84
N THR A 141 5.52 -21.80 24.58
CA THR A 141 4.25 -21.11 24.81
C THR A 141 4.44 -19.61 24.87
N VAL A 142 3.55 -18.89 24.19
CA VAL A 142 3.37 -17.44 24.34
C VAL A 142 1.97 -17.22 24.88
N VAL A 143 1.84 -16.47 25.98
CA VAL A 143 0.56 -16.04 26.54
C VAL A 143 0.46 -14.54 26.38
N ARG A 144 -0.55 -14.08 25.65
CA ARG A 144 -0.79 -12.66 25.38
C ARG A 144 -1.47 -11.97 26.56
N PRO A 145 -1.57 -10.62 26.57
CA PRO A 145 -2.23 -9.88 27.65
C PRO A 145 -3.71 -10.26 27.87
N ASP A 146 -4.40 -10.73 26.83
CA ASP A 146 -5.78 -11.21 26.91
C ASP A 146 -5.91 -12.65 27.46
N GLY A 147 -4.80 -13.27 27.86
CA GLY A 147 -4.73 -14.63 28.41
C GLY A 147 -4.78 -15.76 27.37
N ARG A 148 -4.95 -15.44 26.08
CA ARG A 148 -4.89 -16.45 25.02
C ARG A 148 -3.45 -16.86 24.74
N ARG A 149 -3.28 -18.07 24.21
CA ARG A 149 -1.97 -18.70 24.07
C ARG A 149 -1.73 -19.27 22.68
N THR A 150 -0.48 -19.16 22.22
CA THR A 150 0.06 -19.94 21.10
C THR A 150 1.02 -20.97 21.67
N VAL A 151 0.90 -22.22 21.22
CA VAL A 151 1.67 -23.37 21.74
C VAL A 151 2.38 -24.08 20.59
N ALA A 152 3.66 -24.37 20.75
CA ALA A 152 4.44 -25.18 19.84
C ALA A 152 4.80 -26.53 20.48
N GLU A 153 4.55 -27.62 19.76
CA GLU A 153 5.10 -28.95 20.03
C GLU A 153 6.34 -29.11 19.15
N LEU A 154 7.47 -29.51 19.75
CA LEU A 154 8.78 -29.48 19.10
C LEU A 154 9.33 -30.89 18.92
N SER A 155 9.95 -31.13 17.77
CA SER A 155 10.72 -32.34 17.44
C SER A 155 11.93 -32.53 18.35
N SER A 156 12.59 -33.69 18.22
CA SER A 156 13.90 -33.93 18.85
C SER A 156 14.99 -32.95 18.42
N LEU A 157 14.84 -32.28 17.26
CA LEU A 157 15.74 -31.24 16.75
C LEU A 157 15.42 -29.84 17.32
N GLY A 158 14.37 -29.71 18.13
CA GLY A 158 13.90 -28.41 18.64
C GLY A 158 13.15 -27.58 17.59
N LEU A 159 12.75 -28.20 16.47
CA LEU A 159 11.97 -27.57 15.40
C LEU A 159 10.47 -27.82 15.63
N PRO A 160 9.56 -26.87 15.36
CA PRO A 160 8.12 -27.05 15.60
C PRO A 160 7.51 -28.14 14.70
N GLU A 161 6.93 -29.20 15.26
CA GLU A 161 6.17 -30.22 14.49
C GLU A 161 4.68 -29.86 14.43
N ARG A 162 4.18 -29.18 15.45
CA ARG A 162 2.80 -28.69 15.53
C ARG A 162 2.75 -27.34 16.21
N VAL A 163 2.03 -26.39 15.64
CA VAL A 163 1.76 -25.07 16.24
C VAL A 163 0.26 -24.88 16.36
N ILE A 164 -0.20 -24.64 17.59
CA ILE A 164 -1.60 -24.35 17.92
C ILE A 164 -1.69 -22.85 18.19
N GLU A 165 -2.40 -22.13 17.32
CA GLU A 165 -2.62 -20.69 17.42
C GLU A 165 -3.64 -20.32 18.50
N ALA A 166 -3.72 -19.02 18.82
CA ALA A 166 -4.63 -18.52 19.84
C ALA A 166 -6.13 -18.73 19.55
N ASP A 167 -6.52 -18.96 18.29
CA ASP A 167 -7.87 -19.35 17.87
C ASP A 167 -8.08 -20.88 17.79
N GLY A 168 -7.06 -21.67 18.12
CA GLY A 168 -7.08 -23.13 18.05
C GLY A 168 -6.74 -23.70 16.66
N ALA A 169 -6.43 -22.86 15.67
CA ALA A 169 -5.96 -23.33 14.37
C ALA A 169 -4.62 -24.05 14.52
N GLU A 170 -4.46 -25.18 13.81
CA GLU A 170 -3.28 -26.04 13.95
C GLU A 170 -2.49 -26.11 12.65
N TRP A 171 -1.19 -25.87 12.75
CA TRP A 171 -0.24 -26.06 11.66
C TRP A 171 0.66 -27.24 11.98
N TYR A 172 0.96 -28.04 10.97
CA TYR A 172 1.88 -29.18 11.08
C TYR A 172 3.06 -28.99 10.15
N PHE A 173 4.25 -29.38 10.62
CA PHE A 173 5.50 -29.22 9.89
C PHE A 173 6.31 -30.51 9.99
N ASP A 174 6.71 -31.03 8.83
CA ASP A 174 7.56 -32.22 8.73
C ASP A 174 8.96 -31.82 8.30
N TYR A 175 9.98 -32.45 8.90
CA TYR A 175 11.39 -32.18 8.59
C TYR A 175 12.12 -33.47 8.22
N ASP A 176 13.14 -33.34 7.38
CA ASP A 176 14.12 -34.41 7.17
C ASP A 176 15.13 -34.50 8.34
N ALA A 177 16.02 -35.49 8.30
CA ALA A 177 17.04 -35.69 9.32
C ALA A 177 18.07 -34.55 9.43
N ALA A 178 18.19 -33.70 8.40
CA ALA A 178 19.05 -32.51 8.39
C ALA A 178 18.32 -31.25 8.91
N GLY A 179 17.02 -31.35 9.20
CA GLY A 179 16.17 -30.24 9.64
C GLY A 179 15.67 -29.35 8.50
N ASN A 180 15.66 -29.84 7.26
CA ASN A 180 15.00 -29.16 6.15
C ASN A 180 13.50 -29.45 6.20
N LEU A 181 12.67 -28.43 5.97
CA LEU A 181 11.21 -28.52 6.03
C LEU A 181 10.67 -29.22 4.77
N ILE A 182 10.21 -30.46 4.89
CA ILE A 182 9.74 -31.28 3.76
C ILE A 182 8.23 -31.22 3.53
N ALA A 183 7.44 -30.81 4.53
CA ALA A 183 6.02 -30.53 4.35
C ALA A 183 5.48 -29.51 5.37
N VAL A 184 4.48 -28.75 4.94
CA VAL A 184 3.63 -27.92 5.80
C VAL A 184 2.19 -28.28 5.51
N THR A 185 1.44 -28.61 6.56
CA THR A 185 -0.02 -28.82 6.47
C THR A 185 -0.73 -27.73 7.25
N ASP A 186 -1.66 -27.06 6.59
CA ASP A 186 -2.42 -25.96 7.15
C ASP A 186 -3.65 -26.43 7.98
N PRO A 187 -4.33 -25.52 8.70
CA PRO A 187 -5.50 -25.85 9.52
C PRO A 187 -6.70 -26.46 8.78
N VAL A 188 -6.76 -26.38 7.45
CA VAL A 188 -7.83 -27.00 6.65
C VAL A 188 -7.36 -28.29 5.95
N GLY A 189 -6.14 -28.75 6.23
CA GLY A 189 -5.57 -29.99 5.74
C GLY A 189 -4.88 -29.88 4.37
N ALA A 190 -4.65 -28.67 3.86
CA ALA A 190 -3.89 -28.49 2.63
C ALA A 190 -2.39 -28.64 2.90
N THR A 191 -1.73 -29.56 2.18
CA THR A 191 -0.31 -29.83 2.35
C THR A 191 0.52 -29.26 1.20
N THR A 192 1.57 -28.52 1.51
CA THR A 192 2.64 -28.15 0.57
C THR A 192 3.90 -28.93 0.93
N SER A 193 4.52 -29.61 -0.03
CA SER A 193 5.72 -30.41 0.17
C SER A 193 6.93 -29.84 -0.57
N TYR A 194 8.12 -30.15 -0.06
CA TYR A 194 9.39 -29.63 -0.55
C TYR A 194 10.40 -30.77 -0.72
N ALA A 195 11.14 -30.73 -1.83
CA ALA A 195 12.25 -31.65 -2.09
C ALA A 195 13.57 -30.87 -2.13
N TYR A 196 14.59 -31.39 -1.47
CA TYR A 196 15.91 -30.77 -1.37
C TYR A 196 16.99 -31.63 -2.05
N GLY A 197 18.03 -30.97 -2.54
CA GLY A 197 19.25 -31.62 -3.00
C GLY A 197 20.20 -31.96 -1.84
N GLU A 198 21.29 -32.67 -2.14
CA GLU A 198 22.26 -33.12 -1.13
C GLU A 198 22.90 -31.97 -0.33
N ALA A 199 22.99 -30.76 -0.89
CA ALA A 199 23.52 -29.59 -0.19
C ALA A 199 22.43 -28.72 0.48
N GLY A 200 21.19 -29.23 0.61
CA GLY A 200 20.09 -28.56 1.30
C GLY A 200 19.39 -27.45 0.50
N GLN A 201 19.67 -27.35 -0.80
CA GLN A 201 19.00 -26.43 -1.72
C GLN A 201 17.62 -26.96 -2.14
N LEU A 202 16.61 -26.09 -2.20
CA LEU A 202 15.24 -26.45 -2.58
C LEU A 202 15.17 -26.77 -4.07
N LEU A 203 14.93 -28.02 -4.46
CA LEU A 203 14.83 -28.41 -5.86
C LEU A 203 13.41 -28.32 -6.39
N THR A 204 12.41 -28.66 -5.56
CA THR A 204 11.01 -28.69 -5.98
C THR A 204 10.09 -28.29 -4.84
N ALA A 205 9.07 -27.50 -5.14
CA ALA A 205 7.96 -27.20 -4.24
C ALA A 205 6.65 -27.65 -4.90
N THR A 206 5.86 -28.45 -4.19
CA THR A 206 4.62 -29.04 -4.68
C THR A 206 3.46 -28.58 -3.79
N ASN A 207 2.47 -27.93 -4.37
CA ASN A 207 1.30 -27.45 -3.60
C ASN A 207 0.26 -28.56 -3.37
N ALA A 208 -0.81 -28.25 -2.65
CA ALA A 208 -1.87 -29.21 -2.30
C ALA A 208 -2.69 -29.74 -3.50
N LEU A 209 -2.56 -29.13 -4.68
CA LEU A 209 -3.14 -29.64 -5.93
C LEU A 209 -2.16 -30.47 -6.77
N GLY A 210 -0.93 -30.68 -6.28
CA GLY A 210 0.12 -31.42 -7.00
C GLY A 210 0.86 -30.59 -8.06
N HIS A 211 0.66 -29.28 -8.11
CA HIS A 211 1.40 -28.42 -9.05
C HIS A 211 2.81 -28.16 -8.53
N GLU A 212 3.81 -28.38 -9.39
CA GLU A 212 5.23 -28.33 -9.04
C GLU A 212 5.91 -27.07 -9.55
N ARG A 213 6.87 -26.56 -8.78
CA ARG A 213 7.82 -25.52 -9.21
C ARG A 213 9.22 -26.05 -9.01
N HIS A 214 10.11 -25.82 -9.98
CA HIS A 214 11.48 -26.33 -9.94
C HIS A 214 12.51 -25.21 -9.91
N TYR A 215 13.62 -25.47 -9.22
CA TYR A 215 14.73 -24.54 -9.08
C TYR A 215 16.05 -25.21 -9.45
N ALA A 216 16.90 -24.48 -10.17
CA ALA A 216 18.27 -24.90 -10.47
C ALA A 216 19.26 -23.89 -9.91
N TYR A 217 20.41 -24.38 -9.48
CA TYR A 217 21.44 -23.61 -8.78
C TYR A 217 22.80 -23.73 -9.46
N ASP A 218 23.63 -22.70 -9.31
CA ASP A 218 25.06 -22.83 -9.56
C ASP A 218 25.80 -23.48 -8.38
N HIS A 219 27.12 -23.67 -8.51
CA HIS A 219 27.94 -24.27 -7.45
C HIS A 219 27.95 -23.45 -6.15
N ALA A 220 27.63 -22.16 -6.22
CA ALA A 220 27.60 -21.25 -5.08
C ALA A 220 26.23 -21.23 -4.38
N GLY A 221 25.28 -22.07 -4.82
CA GLY A 221 23.94 -22.16 -4.26
C GLY A 221 23.03 -21.00 -4.68
N ARG A 222 23.34 -20.29 -5.77
CA ARG A 222 22.51 -19.20 -6.30
C ARG A 222 21.58 -19.73 -7.39
N VAL A 223 20.32 -19.28 -7.39
CA VAL A 223 19.31 -19.73 -8.37
C VAL A 223 19.67 -19.25 -9.77
N ILE A 224 19.93 -20.15 -10.71
CA ILE A 224 20.22 -19.82 -12.12
C ILE A 224 18.99 -20.01 -13.03
N SER A 225 18.02 -20.81 -12.60
CA SER A 225 16.71 -20.86 -13.25
C SER A 225 15.60 -21.29 -12.31
N HIS A 226 14.40 -20.77 -12.56
CA HIS A 226 13.15 -21.22 -11.96
C HIS A 226 12.18 -21.61 -13.07
N ARG A 227 11.46 -22.72 -12.87
CA ARG A 227 10.39 -23.19 -13.75
C ARG A 227 9.09 -23.25 -12.95
N ASP A 228 8.06 -22.57 -13.44
CA ASP A 228 6.73 -22.63 -12.83
C ASP A 228 5.96 -23.93 -13.19
N ALA A 229 4.76 -24.07 -12.64
CA ALA A 229 3.92 -25.25 -12.83
C ALA A 229 3.37 -25.43 -14.26
N LEU A 230 3.47 -24.40 -15.10
CA LEU A 230 3.10 -24.47 -16.52
C LEU A 230 4.32 -24.65 -17.43
N GLY A 231 5.51 -24.70 -16.86
CA GLY A 231 6.76 -24.89 -17.57
C GLY A 231 7.45 -23.61 -18.02
N ALA A 232 6.92 -22.42 -17.71
CA ALA A 232 7.56 -21.14 -18.03
C ALA A 232 8.86 -21.00 -17.23
N VAL A 233 9.93 -20.54 -17.88
CA VAL A 233 11.28 -20.52 -17.30
C VAL A 233 11.83 -19.10 -17.20
N THR A 234 12.25 -18.71 -16.01
CA THR A 234 13.04 -17.49 -15.79
C THR A 234 14.48 -17.86 -15.48
N ARG A 235 15.45 -17.13 -16.04
CA ARG A 235 16.89 -17.37 -15.88
C ARG A 235 17.60 -16.17 -15.30
N PHE A 236 18.67 -16.44 -14.54
CA PHE A 236 19.47 -15.40 -13.89
C PHE A 236 20.95 -15.60 -14.19
N THR A 237 21.66 -14.51 -14.46
CA THR A 237 23.13 -14.48 -14.43
C THR A 237 23.61 -13.60 -13.29
N TYR A 238 24.83 -13.86 -12.82
CA TYR A 238 25.42 -13.19 -11.68
C TYR A 238 26.79 -12.62 -12.04
N ASP A 239 27.11 -11.46 -11.49
CA ASP A 239 28.46 -10.91 -11.56
C ASP A 239 29.43 -11.65 -10.61
N SER A 240 30.70 -11.26 -10.61
CA SER A 240 31.74 -11.84 -9.76
C SER A 240 31.52 -11.64 -8.25
N PHE A 241 30.66 -10.70 -7.86
CA PHE A 241 30.24 -10.49 -6.46
C PHE A 241 28.96 -11.25 -6.11
N GLY A 242 28.36 -11.95 -7.08
CA GLY A 242 27.14 -12.74 -6.90
C GLY A 242 25.84 -11.94 -6.92
N ARG A 243 25.86 -10.74 -7.49
CA ARG A 243 24.67 -9.91 -7.70
C ARG A 243 24.07 -10.20 -9.06
N THR A 244 22.75 -10.08 -9.20
CA THR A 244 22.05 -10.35 -10.47
C THR A 244 22.56 -9.39 -11.55
N GLU A 245 23.17 -9.91 -12.60
CA GLU A 245 23.66 -9.13 -13.74
C GLU A 245 22.60 -9.07 -14.85
N SER A 246 21.86 -10.16 -15.05
CA SER A 246 20.71 -10.18 -15.96
C SER A 246 19.61 -11.13 -15.52
N THR A 247 18.39 -10.80 -15.90
CA THR A 247 17.22 -11.68 -15.82
C THR A 247 16.67 -11.88 -17.22
N THR A 248 16.42 -13.14 -17.59
CA THR A 248 15.75 -13.51 -18.83
C THR A 248 14.41 -14.14 -18.48
N ASP A 249 13.32 -13.54 -18.95
CA ASP A 249 11.98 -14.06 -18.71
C ASP A 249 11.64 -15.28 -19.59
N ALA A 250 10.41 -15.76 -19.51
CA ALA A 250 9.95 -16.92 -20.28
C ALA A 250 9.86 -16.67 -21.79
N ARG A 251 9.75 -15.42 -22.24
CA ARG A 251 9.73 -15.02 -23.65
C ARG A 251 11.14 -14.82 -24.22
N GLY A 252 12.16 -14.80 -23.37
CA GLY A 252 13.54 -14.51 -23.74
C GLY A 252 13.90 -13.04 -23.66
N ASP A 253 13.01 -12.19 -23.14
CA ASP A 253 13.26 -10.77 -22.93
C ASP A 253 14.27 -10.59 -21.78
N VAL A 254 15.30 -9.76 -22.01
CA VAL A 254 16.46 -9.64 -21.11
C VAL A 254 16.50 -8.26 -20.45
N THR A 255 16.42 -8.23 -19.13
CA THR A 255 16.74 -7.04 -18.32
C THR A 255 18.15 -7.18 -17.76
N ARG A 256 18.96 -6.13 -17.86
CA ARG A 256 20.34 -6.07 -17.39
C ARG A 256 20.50 -5.05 -16.27
N TYR A 257 21.41 -5.35 -15.34
CA TYR A 257 21.70 -4.52 -14.18
C TYR A 257 23.20 -4.32 -14.03
N GLY A 258 23.60 -3.13 -13.61
CA GLY A 258 24.94 -2.84 -13.17
C GLY A 258 24.93 -2.32 -11.74
N TRP A 259 25.99 -2.64 -11.00
CA TRP A 259 26.10 -2.34 -9.58
C TRP A 259 27.38 -1.57 -9.30
N THR A 260 27.34 -0.67 -8.33
CA THR A 260 28.54 -0.08 -7.72
C THR A 260 29.33 -1.18 -7.00
N THR A 261 30.57 -0.93 -6.60
CA THR A 261 31.35 -1.93 -5.83
C THR A 261 30.69 -2.25 -4.49
N GLU A 262 29.97 -1.28 -3.92
CA GLU A 262 29.25 -1.33 -2.65
C GLU A 262 27.94 -2.13 -2.75
N GLY A 263 27.51 -2.49 -3.96
CA GLY A 263 26.29 -3.26 -4.19
C GLY A 263 25.02 -2.42 -4.34
N LEU A 264 25.17 -1.14 -4.65
CA LEU A 264 24.04 -0.25 -4.99
C LEU A 264 23.78 -0.31 -6.50
N MET A 265 22.53 -0.11 -6.93
CA MET A 265 22.16 -0.17 -8.36
C MET A 265 22.80 1.01 -9.09
N ALA A 266 23.72 0.79 -10.03
CA ALA A 266 24.33 1.87 -10.81
C ALA A 266 23.53 2.18 -12.08
N TRP A 267 22.98 1.15 -12.73
CA TRP A 267 22.14 1.31 -13.91
C TRP A 267 21.27 0.07 -14.14
N ARG A 268 20.17 0.28 -14.86
CA ARG A 268 19.24 -0.75 -15.33
C ARG A 268 18.99 -0.53 -16.81
N THR A 269 19.00 -1.60 -17.60
CA THR A 269 18.57 -1.57 -19.00
C THR A 269 17.51 -2.63 -19.22
N ALA A 270 16.33 -2.19 -19.65
CA ALA A 270 15.21 -3.04 -19.92
C ALA A 270 15.27 -3.67 -21.33
N PRO A 271 14.38 -4.62 -21.68
CA PRO A 271 14.48 -5.37 -22.93
C PRO A 271 14.40 -4.52 -24.21
N ASP A 272 13.71 -3.38 -24.18
CA ASP A 272 13.63 -2.46 -25.33
C ASP A 272 14.82 -1.48 -25.43
N GLY A 273 15.78 -1.55 -24.51
CA GLY A 273 16.95 -0.66 -24.44
C GLY A 273 16.77 0.59 -23.57
N ALA A 274 15.58 0.87 -23.05
CA ALA A 274 15.35 1.93 -22.06
C ALA A 274 16.30 1.76 -20.87
N ARG A 275 16.94 2.86 -20.44
CA ARG A 275 18.03 2.82 -19.47
C ARG A 275 17.90 3.88 -18.40
N GLU A 276 18.01 3.46 -17.15
CA GLU A 276 18.08 4.32 -15.97
C GLU A 276 19.45 4.24 -15.30
N GLN A 277 19.79 5.27 -14.55
CA GLN A 277 21.08 5.39 -13.87
C GLN A 277 20.92 6.04 -12.50
N TRP A 278 21.71 5.60 -11.53
CA TRP A 278 21.77 6.17 -10.19
C TRP A 278 23.21 6.51 -9.82
N THR A 279 23.37 7.58 -9.06
CA THR A 279 24.64 7.95 -8.43
C THR A 279 24.45 8.11 -6.93
N TYR A 280 25.54 7.92 -6.19
CA TYR A 280 25.53 7.92 -4.75
C TYR A 280 26.69 8.73 -4.19
N ASP A 281 26.50 9.28 -3.00
CA ASP A 281 27.59 9.86 -2.21
C ASP A 281 28.47 8.77 -1.55
N GLY A 282 29.43 9.20 -0.70
CA GLY A 282 30.35 8.27 -0.05
C GLY A 282 29.69 7.35 0.98
N GLU A 283 28.52 7.71 1.51
CA GLU A 283 27.77 6.90 2.48
C GLU A 283 26.67 6.06 1.80
N GLY A 284 26.57 6.13 0.46
CA GLY A 284 25.62 5.37 -0.32
C GLY A 284 24.23 6.01 -0.42
N ASN A 285 24.09 7.30 -0.08
CA ASN A 285 22.84 8.01 -0.28
C ASN A 285 22.69 8.40 -1.76
N GLU A 286 21.51 8.23 -2.35
CA GLU A 286 21.26 8.48 -3.78
C GLU A 286 21.28 9.98 -4.07
N THR A 287 22.30 10.48 -4.78
CA THR A 287 22.45 11.91 -5.10
C THR A 287 21.82 12.31 -6.43
N GLU A 288 21.72 11.37 -7.37
CA GLU A 288 21.10 11.58 -8.68
C GLU A 288 20.40 10.30 -9.13
N HIS A 289 19.16 10.42 -9.60
CA HIS A 289 18.50 9.41 -10.43
C HIS A 289 18.18 10.01 -11.79
N ARG A 290 18.65 9.33 -12.82
CA ARG A 290 18.35 9.62 -14.22
C ARG A 290 17.37 8.57 -14.73
N ASP A 291 16.18 9.01 -15.12
CA ASP A 291 15.16 8.15 -15.69
C ASP A 291 15.48 7.75 -17.14
N ALA A 292 14.62 6.92 -17.72
CA ALA A 292 14.77 6.41 -19.09
C ALA A 292 14.63 7.48 -20.21
N VAL A 293 14.12 8.66 -19.89
CA VAL A 293 13.99 9.79 -20.83
C VAL A 293 15.04 10.88 -20.61
N GLY A 294 15.93 10.66 -19.64
CA GLY A 294 17.02 11.56 -19.29
C GLY A 294 16.64 12.63 -18.26
N GLY A 295 15.43 12.60 -17.71
CA GLY A 295 15.00 13.42 -16.59
C GLY A 295 15.85 13.14 -15.36
N ILE A 296 16.26 14.20 -14.66
CA ILE A 296 17.19 14.11 -13.54
C ILE A 296 16.46 14.52 -12.26
N THR A 297 16.37 13.60 -11.31
CA THR A 297 16.07 13.92 -9.92
C THR A 297 17.39 14.03 -9.16
N THR A 298 17.61 15.11 -8.41
CA THR A 298 18.75 15.25 -7.50
C THR A 298 18.29 15.28 -6.05
N SER A 299 19.08 14.69 -5.16
CA SER A 299 18.81 14.67 -3.73
C SER A 299 20.05 15.12 -2.96
N GLU A 300 19.83 15.96 -1.96
CA GLU A 300 20.86 16.46 -1.06
C GLU A 300 20.60 15.91 0.35
N TYR A 301 21.66 15.55 1.06
CA TYR A 301 21.56 14.98 2.39
C TYR A 301 22.26 15.84 3.44
N THR A 302 21.76 15.74 4.67
CA THR A 302 22.33 16.37 5.86
C THR A 302 22.75 15.30 6.87
N HIS A 303 22.87 15.66 8.14
CA HIS A 303 23.34 14.80 9.22
C HIS A 303 22.74 13.38 9.16
N PHE A 304 23.60 12.37 9.27
CA PHE A 304 23.20 10.96 9.29
C PHE A 304 22.40 10.48 8.07
N GLY A 305 22.60 11.09 6.91
CA GLY A 305 21.95 10.67 5.66
C GLY A 305 20.47 11.07 5.58
N LEU A 306 20.04 12.03 6.40
CA LEU A 306 18.69 12.61 6.30
C LEU A 306 18.56 13.41 5.01
N LEU A 307 17.45 13.26 4.30
CA LEU A 307 17.17 14.04 3.09
C LEU A 307 17.02 15.52 3.48
N ALA A 308 17.76 16.41 2.85
CA ALA A 308 17.70 17.86 3.08
C ALA A 308 16.90 18.56 1.98
N SER A 309 17.08 18.12 0.74
CA SER A 309 16.27 18.58 -0.38
C SER A 309 16.18 17.55 -1.49
N ARG A 310 15.15 17.68 -2.32
CA ARG A 310 14.97 16.91 -3.55
C ARG A 310 14.52 17.85 -4.65
N THR A 311 15.22 17.83 -5.78
CA THR A 311 14.88 18.61 -6.99
C THR A 311 14.41 17.65 -8.08
N GLN A 312 13.25 17.91 -8.66
CA GLN A 312 12.67 17.10 -9.73
C GLN A 312 13.19 17.55 -11.11
N PRO A 313 13.03 16.73 -12.18
CA PRO A 313 13.38 17.09 -13.55
C PRO A 313 12.88 18.46 -14.04
N ASP A 314 11.71 18.93 -13.60
CA ASP A 314 11.18 20.25 -13.93
C ASP A 314 11.80 21.43 -13.13
N GLY A 315 12.74 21.14 -12.23
CA GLY A 315 13.40 22.12 -11.37
C GLY A 315 12.65 22.45 -10.09
N THR A 316 11.47 21.87 -9.86
CA THR A 316 10.75 22.01 -8.59
C THR A 316 11.55 21.40 -7.45
N ARG A 317 11.61 22.08 -6.31
CA ARG A 317 12.44 21.67 -5.16
C ARG A 317 11.58 21.53 -3.91
N LEU A 318 11.69 20.37 -3.26
CA LEU A 318 11.21 20.13 -1.91
C LEU A 318 12.39 20.26 -0.94
N THR A 319 12.16 20.88 0.22
CA THR A 319 13.16 20.91 1.31
C THR A 319 12.60 20.32 2.58
N PHE A 320 13.43 19.59 3.31
CA PHE A 320 13.04 18.84 4.50
C PHE A 320 13.86 19.34 5.69
N ARG A 321 13.20 19.63 6.80
CA ARG A 321 13.86 20.00 8.06
C ARG A 321 13.68 18.90 9.08
N HIS A 322 14.73 18.66 9.85
CA HIS A 322 14.73 17.66 10.90
C HIS A 322 15.11 18.32 12.23
N ASP A 323 14.66 17.74 13.34
CA ASP A 323 15.24 18.05 14.63
C ASP A 323 16.50 17.22 14.89
N THR A 324 17.18 17.53 15.99
CA THR A 324 18.42 16.89 16.39
C THR A 324 18.26 15.41 16.78
N GLU A 325 17.02 14.91 16.92
CA GLU A 325 16.67 13.49 17.12
C GLU A 325 16.29 12.79 15.79
N LEU A 326 16.65 13.41 14.66
CA LEU A 326 16.45 12.89 13.30
C LEU A 326 14.98 12.83 12.82
N ARG A 327 14.06 13.53 13.49
CA ARG A 327 12.63 13.50 13.13
C ARG A 327 12.29 14.64 12.18
N LEU A 328 11.50 14.36 11.14
CA LEU A 328 11.04 15.36 10.17
C LEU A 328 10.13 16.39 10.87
N THR A 329 10.54 17.66 10.89
CA THR A 329 9.78 18.76 11.51
C THR A 329 9.08 19.64 10.49
N SER A 330 9.59 19.73 9.25
CA SER A 330 8.84 20.37 8.18
C SER A 330 9.24 19.96 6.77
N VAL A 331 8.29 20.13 5.85
CA VAL A 331 8.48 20.01 4.39
C VAL A 331 8.08 21.33 3.75
N THR A 332 8.96 21.94 2.95
CA THR A 332 8.63 23.11 2.13
C THR A 332 8.43 22.69 0.68
N ASP A 333 7.30 23.07 0.08
CA ASP A 333 6.99 22.76 -1.32
C ASP A 333 7.65 23.73 -2.31
N GLY A 334 7.50 23.46 -3.62
CA GLY A 334 8.04 24.31 -4.69
C GLY A 334 7.44 25.73 -4.76
N ARG A 335 6.42 26.03 -3.95
CA ARG A 335 5.81 27.37 -3.79
C ARG A 335 6.32 28.10 -2.56
N GLY A 336 7.19 27.48 -1.76
CA GLY A 336 7.69 28.03 -0.50
C GLY A 336 6.72 27.87 0.66
N ARG A 337 5.68 27.03 0.54
CA ARG A 337 4.71 26.76 1.62
C ARG A 337 5.19 25.60 2.46
N GLU A 338 4.91 25.63 3.75
CA GLU A 338 5.46 24.69 4.72
C GLU A 338 4.36 23.78 5.29
N TRP A 339 4.63 22.48 5.33
CA TRP A 339 3.93 21.50 6.16
C TRP A 339 4.77 21.26 7.41
N CYS A 340 4.18 21.37 8.59
CA CYS A 340 4.89 21.31 9.87
C CYS A 340 4.45 20.13 10.72
N TYR A 341 5.37 19.55 11.49
CA TYR A 341 5.13 18.45 12.43
C TYR A 341 5.63 18.82 13.84
N ALA A 342 4.84 18.48 14.85
CA ALA A 342 5.15 18.68 16.26
C ALA A 342 5.14 17.35 17.01
N TYR A 343 6.15 17.11 17.85
CA TYR A 343 6.32 15.86 18.59
C TYR A 343 6.38 16.08 20.10
N ASP A 344 5.87 15.11 20.86
CA ASP A 344 6.09 15.06 22.30
C ASP A 344 7.53 14.63 22.67
N ALA A 345 7.76 14.41 23.97
CA ALA A 345 9.05 14.06 24.54
C ALA A 345 9.53 12.63 24.20
N VAL A 346 8.65 11.74 23.75
CA VAL A 346 8.99 10.35 23.39
C VAL A 346 8.87 10.09 21.89
N GLY A 347 8.48 11.11 21.12
CA GLY A 347 8.47 11.06 19.66
C GLY A 347 7.13 10.79 19.02
N ASN A 348 6.03 10.84 19.76
CA ASN A 348 4.72 10.77 19.16
C ASN A 348 4.39 12.09 18.45
N LEU A 349 3.81 12.01 17.24
CA LEU A 349 3.34 13.18 16.51
C LEU A 349 2.09 13.73 17.21
N VAL A 350 2.19 14.88 17.87
CA VAL A 350 1.09 15.53 18.61
C VAL A 350 0.38 16.62 17.84
N GLY A 351 0.94 17.05 16.72
CA GLY A 351 0.23 17.93 15.80
C GLY A 351 0.93 18.06 14.46
N GLU A 352 0.16 18.39 13.44
CA GLU A 352 0.67 18.74 12.12
C GLU A 352 -0.16 19.87 11.51
N SER A 353 0.50 20.72 10.71
CA SER A 353 -0.16 21.79 9.97
C SER A 353 0.19 21.67 8.51
N ASP A 354 -0.82 21.68 7.65
CA ASP A 354 -0.63 21.51 6.21
C ASP A 354 -0.12 22.78 5.50
N PHE A 355 0.11 22.69 4.18
CA PHE A 355 0.57 23.82 3.37
C PHE A 355 -0.36 25.05 3.35
N PHE A 356 -1.57 24.93 3.87
CA PHE A 356 -2.57 25.99 3.97
C PHE A 356 -2.82 26.41 5.44
N GLY A 357 -2.06 25.87 6.40
CA GLY A 357 -2.14 26.19 7.82
C GLY A 357 -3.29 25.50 8.57
N ARG A 358 -3.94 24.49 7.97
CA ARG A 358 -4.94 23.67 8.68
C ARG A 358 -4.23 22.69 9.59
N THR A 359 -4.68 22.61 10.84
CA THR A 359 -4.01 21.84 11.89
C THR A 359 -4.80 20.59 12.25
N LEU A 360 -4.09 19.47 12.41
CA LEU A 360 -4.55 18.28 13.12
C LEU A 360 -3.78 18.16 14.43
N GLU A 361 -4.47 17.78 15.51
CA GLU A 361 -3.86 17.56 16.82
C GLU A 361 -4.13 16.13 17.31
N TYR A 362 -3.17 15.56 18.03
CA TYR A 362 -3.17 14.17 18.45
C TYR A 362 -2.80 14.02 19.93
N THR A 363 -3.43 13.07 20.61
CA THR A 363 -3.04 12.66 21.98
C THR A 363 -2.86 11.16 22.08
N TYR A 364 -2.01 10.72 23.02
CA TYR A 364 -1.60 9.33 23.17
C TYR A 364 -1.77 8.85 24.61
N ASP A 365 -1.94 7.54 24.78
CA ASP A 365 -1.88 6.89 26.08
C ASP A 365 -0.45 6.55 26.50
N ALA A 366 -0.31 5.95 27.68
CA ALA A 366 0.99 5.56 28.24
C ALA A 366 1.74 4.52 27.39
N ALA A 367 1.06 3.75 26.53
CA ALA A 367 1.68 2.80 25.62
C ALA A 367 1.91 3.41 24.21
N ASN A 368 1.90 4.74 24.10
CA ASN A 368 2.09 5.48 22.85
C ASN A 368 1.05 5.15 21.77
N GLN A 369 -0.17 4.81 22.18
CA GLN A 369 -1.27 4.52 21.25
C GLN A 369 -2.16 5.75 21.11
N LEU A 370 -2.60 6.07 19.88
CA LEU A 370 -3.45 7.23 19.61
C LEU A 370 -4.79 7.12 20.35
N VAL A 371 -5.11 8.14 21.14
CA VAL A 371 -6.34 8.28 21.95
C VAL A 371 -7.29 9.30 21.35
N THR A 372 -6.80 10.46 20.89
CA THR A 372 -7.65 11.46 20.21
C THR A 372 -7.02 12.00 18.94
N ARG A 373 -7.88 12.37 17.99
CA ARG A 373 -7.54 13.20 16.82
C ARG A 373 -8.52 14.36 16.74
N THR A 374 -8.02 15.59 16.70
CA THR A 374 -8.81 16.81 16.55
C THR A 374 -8.47 17.47 15.22
N ASN A 375 -9.50 17.85 14.46
CA ASN A 375 -9.32 18.47 13.14
C ASN A 375 -9.39 20.01 13.17
N ALA A 376 -9.22 20.66 12.03
CA ALA A 376 -9.18 22.13 11.94
C ALA A 376 -10.53 22.82 12.24
N LEU A 377 -11.63 22.05 12.34
CA LEU A 377 -12.93 22.52 12.80
C LEU A 377 -13.14 22.34 14.32
N GLY A 378 -12.15 21.78 15.02
CA GLY A 378 -12.25 21.42 16.44
C GLY A 378 -13.04 20.13 16.69
N GLN A 379 -13.38 19.38 15.64
CA GLN A 379 -14.07 18.09 15.78
C GLN A 379 -13.08 17.05 16.29
N THR A 380 -13.41 16.40 17.41
CA THR A 380 -12.54 15.43 18.07
C THR A 380 -13.08 14.01 17.92
N THR A 381 -12.21 13.10 17.49
CA THR A 381 -12.47 11.65 17.50
C THR A 381 -11.67 10.99 18.61
N HIS A 382 -12.32 10.18 19.45
CA HIS A 382 -11.73 9.40 20.53
C HIS A 382 -11.64 7.92 20.14
N TYR A 383 -10.54 7.26 20.49
CA TYR A 383 -10.32 5.84 20.27
C TYR A 383 -10.20 5.11 21.61
N LEU A 384 -10.87 3.96 21.75
CA LEU A 384 -10.68 3.06 22.88
C LEU A 384 -10.20 1.71 22.40
N ARG A 385 -9.34 1.10 23.19
CA ARG A 385 -8.62 -0.11 22.81
C ARG A 385 -8.80 -1.22 23.83
N ASP A 386 -8.69 -2.46 23.34
CA ASP A 386 -8.60 -3.64 24.20
C ASP A 386 -7.16 -3.88 24.72
N LEU A 387 -6.97 -4.97 25.47
CA LEU A 387 -5.66 -5.37 26.04
C LEU A 387 -4.61 -5.71 24.97
N LEU A 388 -5.00 -5.89 23.71
CA LEU A 388 -4.11 -6.15 22.58
C LEU A 388 -3.87 -4.88 21.74
N GLY A 389 -4.41 -3.73 22.15
CA GLY A 389 -4.30 -2.46 21.44
C GLY A 389 -5.25 -2.31 20.25
N ASN A 390 -6.19 -3.25 20.03
CA ASN A 390 -7.17 -3.15 18.95
C ASN A 390 -8.23 -2.09 19.28
N ILE A 391 -8.63 -1.26 18.31
CA ILE A 391 -9.66 -0.23 18.51
C ILE A 391 -11.02 -0.90 18.67
N VAL A 392 -11.58 -0.94 19.86
CA VAL A 392 -12.93 -1.48 20.11
C VAL A 392 -14.03 -0.43 19.96
N GLU A 393 -13.68 0.84 20.06
CA GLU A 393 -14.62 1.94 19.91
C GLU A 393 -13.95 3.20 19.34
N GLN A 394 -14.64 3.86 18.41
CA GLN A 394 -14.31 5.17 17.87
C GLN A 394 -15.51 6.10 18.08
N ARG A 395 -15.33 7.17 18.86
CA ARG A 395 -16.41 8.14 19.18
C ARG A 395 -16.10 9.51 18.58
N SER A 396 -17.06 10.10 17.88
CA SER A 396 -17.01 11.48 17.39
C SER A 396 -18.29 12.23 17.76
N GLY A 397 -18.43 13.49 17.35
CA GLY A 397 -19.67 14.26 17.53
C GLY A 397 -20.85 13.68 16.74
N GLU A 398 -20.57 12.96 15.65
CA GLU A 398 -21.60 12.28 14.84
C GLU A 398 -22.13 10.98 15.45
N GLY A 399 -21.33 10.30 16.29
CA GLY A 399 -21.74 9.02 16.85
C GLY A 399 -20.58 8.12 17.25
N VAL A 400 -20.89 6.83 17.37
CA VAL A 400 -19.97 5.81 17.86
C VAL A 400 -19.91 4.65 16.87
N ALA A 401 -18.69 4.29 16.45
CA ALA A 401 -18.40 3.01 15.80
C ALA A 401 -17.79 2.03 16.81
N ARG A 402 -18.25 0.79 16.82
CA ARG A 402 -17.79 -0.30 17.69
C ARG A 402 -17.24 -1.45 16.85
N TYR A 403 -16.14 -2.03 17.30
CA TYR A 403 -15.48 -3.13 16.60
C TYR A 403 -15.32 -4.32 17.53
N ALA A 404 -15.43 -5.52 16.95
CA ALA A 404 -15.13 -6.76 17.64
C ALA A 404 -14.12 -7.57 16.83
N TYR A 405 -13.29 -8.32 17.55
CA TYR A 405 -12.17 -9.07 17.02
C TYR A 405 -12.27 -10.54 17.42
N ASP A 406 -11.75 -11.42 16.56
CA ASP A 406 -11.55 -12.82 16.94
C ASP A 406 -10.29 -13.01 17.81
N ALA A 407 -10.01 -14.26 18.15
CA ALA A 407 -8.87 -14.62 18.96
C ALA A 407 -7.50 -14.31 18.32
N LEU A 408 -7.42 -13.99 17.02
CA LEU A 408 -6.18 -13.55 16.36
C LEU A 408 -6.14 -12.03 16.12
N GLY A 409 -7.06 -11.27 16.73
CA GLY A 409 -7.14 -9.83 16.51
C GLY A 409 -7.69 -9.44 15.13
N ARG A 410 -8.30 -10.37 14.38
CA ARG A 410 -8.94 -10.03 13.10
C ARG A 410 -10.34 -9.48 13.35
N THR A 411 -10.72 -8.38 12.69
CA THR A 411 -12.07 -7.84 12.82
C THR A 411 -13.12 -8.85 12.35
N VAL A 412 -14.14 -9.05 13.19
CA VAL A 412 -15.33 -9.89 12.93
C VAL A 412 -16.63 -9.09 12.96
N LYS A 413 -16.62 -7.89 13.56
CA LYS A 413 -17.78 -6.99 13.56
C LYS A 413 -17.33 -5.53 13.50
N ALA A 414 -18.06 -4.71 12.76
CA ALA A 414 -18.02 -3.25 12.83
C ALA A 414 -19.46 -2.72 12.84
N GLU A 415 -19.79 -1.85 13.80
CA GLU A 415 -21.15 -1.36 14.01
C GLU A 415 -21.15 0.14 14.29
N ASN A 416 -22.00 0.89 13.60
CA ASN A 416 -22.25 2.31 13.85
C ASN A 416 -23.76 2.61 13.70
N SER A 417 -24.15 3.88 13.62
CA SER A 417 -25.56 4.28 13.45
C SER A 417 -26.18 3.83 12.13
N ASP A 418 -25.38 3.62 11.10
CA ASP A 418 -25.83 3.36 9.74
C ASP A 418 -25.82 1.86 9.41
N ALA A 419 -24.91 1.10 10.04
CA ALA A 419 -24.62 -0.26 9.65
C ALA A 419 -24.19 -1.17 10.82
N ILE A 420 -24.59 -2.44 10.72
CA ILE A 420 -23.90 -3.56 11.38
C ILE A 420 -23.28 -4.42 10.29
N VAL A 421 -21.94 -4.47 10.28
CA VAL A 421 -21.16 -5.37 9.44
C VAL A 421 -20.63 -6.52 10.27
N THR A 422 -20.81 -7.75 9.78
CA THR A 422 -20.27 -8.99 10.39
C THR A 422 -19.47 -9.76 9.36
N LEU A 423 -18.34 -10.32 9.78
CA LEU A 423 -17.43 -11.11 8.95
C LEU A 423 -17.30 -12.52 9.53
N GLU A 424 -17.70 -13.51 8.75
CA GLU A 424 -17.47 -14.93 9.03
C GLU A 424 -16.18 -15.37 8.35
N ARG A 425 -15.31 -16.07 9.09
CA ARG A 425 -14.01 -16.54 8.59
C ARG A 425 -13.86 -18.03 8.78
N ASP A 426 -13.13 -18.67 7.88
CA ASP A 426 -12.67 -20.04 8.10
C ASP A 426 -11.41 -20.09 8.99
N MET A 427 -10.89 -21.30 9.24
CA MET A 427 -9.72 -21.52 10.10
C MET A 427 -8.42 -20.91 9.54
N LEU A 428 -8.37 -20.59 8.24
CA LEU A 428 -7.26 -19.83 7.63
C LEU A 428 -7.46 -18.30 7.74
N GLY A 429 -8.62 -17.86 8.21
CA GLY A 429 -9.00 -16.46 8.31
C GLY A 429 -9.57 -15.84 7.05
N ARG A 430 -9.86 -16.65 6.01
CA ARG A 430 -10.46 -16.18 4.76
C ARG A 430 -11.92 -15.84 5.00
N VAL A 431 -12.42 -14.74 4.43
CA VAL A 431 -13.81 -14.28 4.65
C VAL A 431 -14.78 -15.12 3.83
N VAL A 432 -15.51 -16.02 4.48
CA VAL A 432 -16.50 -16.90 3.84
C VAL A 432 -17.88 -16.25 3.74
N ALA A 433 -18.18 -15.28 4.61
CA ALA A 433 -19.34 -14.44 4.48
C ALA A 433 -19.10 -13.04 5.05
N GLU A 434 -19.71 -12.06 4.42
CA GLU A 434 -19.76 -10.68 4.88
C GLU A 434 -21.21 -10.22 4.83
N SER A 435 -21.75 -9.77 5.96
CA SER A 435 -23.14 -9.29 6.06
C SER A 435 -23.18 -7.86 6.55
N CYS A 436 -23.83 -6.98 5.78
CA CYS A 436 -24.09 -5.59 6.14
C CYS A 436 -25.60 -5.36 6.22
N ASN A 437 -26.12 -5.03 7.41
CA ASN A 437 -27.57 -4.84 7.63
C ASN A 437 -28.44 -6.01 7.12
N GLY A 438 -27.94 -7.25 7.29
CA GLY A 438 -28.59 -8.48 6.85
C GLY A 438 -28.35 -8.85 5.38
N ARG A 439 -27.81 -7.93 4.56
CA ARG A 439 -27.40 -8.21 3.18
C ARG A 439 -26.09 -8.98 3.18
N THR A 440 -26.17 -10.29 2.94
CA THR A 440 -25.02 -11.19 3.07
C THR A 440 -24.43 -11.58 1.72
N LEU A 441 -23.16 -11.27 1.52
CA LEU A 441 -22.32 -11.82 0.46
C LEU A 441 -21.59 -13.07 0.99
N ARG A 442 -21.48 -14.11 0.17
CA ARG A 442 -20.82 -15.38 0.54
C ARG A 442 -19.75 -15.77 -0.47
N ASN A 443 -18.61 -16.23 0.03
CA ASN A 443 -17.47 -16.66 -0.78
C ASN A 443 -17.19 -18.16 -0.56
N GLY A 444 -16.64 -18.80 -1.59
CA GLY A 444 -16.09 -20.16 -1.52
C GLY A 444 -14.66 -20.20 -2.04
N TYR A 445 -13.81 -20.99 -1.39
CA TYR A 445 -12.39 -21.11 -1.69
C TYR A 445 -12.01 -22.56 -2.01
N ASP A 446 -11.02 -22.75 -2.87
CA ASP A 446 -10.38 -24.05 -3.06
C ASP A 446 -9.30 -24.34 -1.98
N VAL A 447 -8.66 -25.49 -2.11
CA VAL A 447 -7.61 -25.96 -1.19
C VAL A 447 -6.34 -25.10 -1.23
N LEU A 448 -6.13 -24.29 -2.28
CA LEU A 448 -5.03 -23.33 -2.36
C LEU A 448 -5.42 -21.94 -1.84
N GLY A 449 -6.67 -21.75 -1.41
CA GLY A 449 -7.18 -20.45 -0.98
C GLY A 449 -7.58 -19.50 -2.09
N ARG A 450 -7.71 -19.98 -3.33
CA ARG A 450 -8.23 -19.18 -4.44
C ARG A 450 -9.75 -19.13 -4.35
N ARG A 451 -10.34 -17.94 -4.53
CA ARG A 451 -11.80 -17.77 -4.49
C ARG A 451 -12.42 -18.37 -5.74
N ILE A 452 -13.14 -19.49 -5.58
CA ILE A 452 -13.81 -20.19 -6.68
C ILE A 452 -15.28 -19.84 -6.83
N ARG A 453 -15.89 -19.18 -5.84
CA ARG A 453 -17.32 -18.86 -5.83
C ARG A 453 -17.62 -17.57 -5.09
N ARG A 454 -18.62 -16.83 -5.58
CA ARG A 454 -19.27 -15.72 -4.86
C ARG A 454 -20.79 -15.74 -5.05
N LEU A 455 -21.53 -15.38 -4.02
CA LEU A 455 -22.99 -15.18 -4.04
C LEU A 455 -23.32 -13.84 -3.37
N THR A 456 -23.96 -12.93 -4.10
CA THR A 456 -24.37 -11.61 -3.59
C THR A 456 -25.75 -11.67 -2.92
N PRO A 457 -26.16 -10.63 -2.16
CA PRO A 457 -27.46 -10.57 -1.50
C PRO A 457 -28.67 -10.68 -2.45
N ASP A 458 -28.57 -10.11 -3.66
CA ASP A 458 -29.60 -10.23 -4.71
C ASP A 458 -29.62 -11.62 -5.39
N GLY A 459 -28.63 -12.46 -5.05
CA GLY A 459 -28.48 -13.82 -5.55
C GLY A 459 -27.62 -13.93 -6.82
N ALA A 460 -26.86 -12.90 -7.19
CA ALA A 460 -25.91 -12.97 -8.29
C ALA A 460 -24.79 -13.94 -7.91
N HIS A 461 -24.54 -14.92 -8.77
CA HIS A 461 -23.60 -16.00 -8.51
C HIS A 461 -22.49 -15.96 -9.55
N SER A 462 -21.24 -16.03 -9.09
CA SER A 462 -20.06 -16.20 -9.94
C SER A 462 -19.19 -17.37 -9.51
N VAL A 463 -18.62 -18.05 -10.51
CA VAL A 463 -17.70 -19.19 -10.32
C VAL A 463 -16.41 -18.94 -11.10
N TRP A 464 -15.27 -19.19 -10.46
CA TRP A 464 -13.94 -19.02 -11.03
C TRP A 464 -13.23 -20.36 -11.24
N GLU A 465 -12.54 -20.48 -12.37
CA GLU A 465 -11.60 -21.56 -12.66
C GLU A 465 -10.17 -21.01 -12.77
N TYR A 466 -9.17 -21.82 -12.40
CA TYR A 466 -7.77 -21.42 -12.35
C TYR A 466 -6.86 -22.48 -12.98
N ASP A 467 -5.76 -22.04 -13.59
CA ASP A 467 -4.71 -22.93 -14.05
C ASP A 467 -3.71 -23.31 -12.94
N ALA A 468 -2.67 -24.07 -13.31
CA ALA A 468 -1.64 -24.53 -12.39
C ALA A 468 -0.69 -23.42 -11.91
N ALA A 469 -0.66 -22.26 -12.58
CA ALA A 469 0.08 -21.08 -12.18
C ALA A 469 -0.78 -20.09 -11.36
N ASP A 470 -1.93 -20.53 -10.86
CA ASP A 470 -2.87 -19.73 -10.06
C ASP A 470 -3.47 -18.54 -10.83
N ARG A 471 -3.56 -18.63 -12.16
CA ARG A 471 -4.16 -17.59 -13.01
C ARG A 471 -5.62 -17.93 -13.34
N PRO A 472 -6.56 -16.97 -13.29
CA PRO A 472 -7.95 -17.24 -13.62
C PRO A 472 -8.13 -17.57 -15.11
N THR A 473 -8.73 -18.70 -15.42
CA THR A 473 -8.94 -19.16 -16.81
C THR A 473 -10.39 -19.06 -17.26
N ALA A 474 -11.33 -19.06 -16.33
CA ALA A 474 -12.74 -18.81 -16.63
C ALA A 474 -13.48 -18.13 -15.48
N LEU A 475 -14.50 -17.34 -15.85
CA LEU A 475 -15.52 -16.78 -14.98
C LEU A 475 -16.91 -17.15 -15.53
N HIS A 476 -17.73 -17.79 -14.72
CA HIS A 476 -19.13 -18.07 -15.04
C HIS A 476 -20.03 -17.15 -14.24
N ALA A 477 -20.84 -16.32 -14.91
CA ALA A 477 -21.74 -15.38 -14.27
C ALA A 477 -22.96 -15.11 -15.18
N ALA A 478 -24.14 -14.91 -14.60
CA ALA A 478 -25.37 -14.56 -15.34
C ALA A 478 -25.67 -15.47 -16.56
N GLY A 479 -25.40 -16.77 -16.45
CA GLY A 479 -25.64 -17.75 -17.52
C GLY A 479 -24.63 -17.72 -18.68
N GLN A 480 -23.57 -16.90 -18.58
CA GLN A 480 -22.51 -16.79 -19.57
C GLN A 480 -21.16 -17.25 -18.99
N SER A 481 -20.25 -17.61 -19.90
CA SER A 481 -18.88 -18.00 -19.57
C SER A 481 -17.90 -17.04 -20.25
N LEU A 482 -17.03 -16.45 -19.46
CA LEU A 482 -15.89 -15.65 -19.90
C LEU A 482 -14.63 -16.50 -19.75
N ALA A 483 -13.94 -16.79 -20.85
CA ALA A 483 -12.67 -17.54 -20.83
C ALA A 483 -11.48 -16.60 -21.04
N VAL A 484 -10.37 -16.86 -20.35
CA VAL A 484 -9.14 -16.06 -20.40
C VAL A 484 -7.97 -16.96 -20.81
N ARG A 485 -7.12 -16.46 -21.71
CA ARG A 485 -5.85 -17.10 -22.09
C ARG A 485 -4.69 -16.16 -21.87
N TYR A 486 -3.54 -16.73 -21.56
CA TYR A 486 -2.32 -15.99 -21.23
C TYR A 486 -1.22 -16.23 -22.26
N ASP A 487 -0.33 -15.26 -22.41
CA ASP A 487 0.94 -15.46 -23.09
C ASP A 487 1.97 -16.21 -22.20
N GLU A 488 3.16 -16.46 -22.75
CA GLU A 488 4.25 -17.16 -22.05
C GLU A 488 4.78 -16.39 -20.82
N ALA A 489 4.59 -15.07 -20.76
CA ALA A 489 4.94 -14.23 -19.62
C ALA A 489 3.81 -14.14 -18.58
N GLY A 490 2.65 -14.75 -18.85
CA GLY A 490 1.51 -14.76 -17.94
C GLY A 490 0.61 -13.54 -17.99
N ARG A 491 0.67 -12.75 -19.06
CA ARG A 491 -0.24 -11.62 -19.31
C ARG A 491 -1.46 -12.06 -20.11
N GLU A 492 -2.61 -11.46 -19.84
CA GLU A 492 -3.84 -11.76 -20.58
C GLU A 492 -3.62 -11.47 -22.07
N ALA A 493 -3.70 -12.49 -22.91
CA ALA A 493 -3.54 -12.39 -24.36
C ALA A 493 -4.89 -12.47 -25.07
N GLU A 494 -5.87 -13.14 -24.47
CA GLU A 494 -7.20 -13.29 -25.05
C GLU A 494 -8.28 -13.45 -23.98
N ARG A 495 -9.44 -12.83 -24.22
CA ARG A 495 -10.68 -13.03 -23.48
C ARG A 495 -11.85 -13.29 -24.42
N ARG A 496 -12.66 -14.31 -24.11
CA ARG A 496 -13.79 -14.73 -24.95
C ARG A 496 -15.09 -14.77 -24.18
N VAL A 497 -16.16 -14.24 -24.77
CA VAL A 497 -17.55 -14.39 -24.30
C VAL A 497 -18.45 -14.58 -25.51
N GLY A 498 -19.13 -15.74 -25.61
CA GLY A 498 -19.96 -16.03 -26.78
C GLY A 498 -19.15 -15.90 -28.08
N ARG A 499 -19.55 -14.96 -28.94
CA ARG A 499 -18.81 -14.63 -30.19
C ARG A 499 -17.73 -13.55 -30.02
N MET A 500 -17.77 -12.80 -28.92
CA MET A 500 -16.83 -11.72 -28.65
C MET A 500 -15.45 -12.29 -28.33
N ILE A 501 -14.42 -11.74 -28.97
CA ILE A 501 -13.02 -12.04 -28.68
C ILE A 501 -12.28 -10.72 -28.48
N LEU A 502 -11.74 -10.50 -27.29
CA LEU A 502 -10.77 -9.46 -26.98
C LEU A 502 -9.38 -10.08 -27.09
N SER A 503 -8.56 -9.61 -28.03
CA SER A 503 -7.15 -9.98 -28.16
C SER A 503 -6.27 -8.84 -27.65
N GLN A 504 -5.21 -9.19 -26.94
CA GLN A 504 -4.25 -8.23 -26.36
C GLN A 504 -2.82 -8.65 -26.68
N SER A 505 -1.96 -7.67 -26.96
CA SER A 505 -0.54 -7.89 -27.15
C SER A 505 0.30 -6.93 -26.31
N TRP A 506 1.47 -7.42 -25.90
CA TRP A 506 2.33 -6.77 -24.92
C TRP A 506 3.78 -6.72 -25.42
N ASP A 507 4.48 -5.64 -25.12
CA ASP A 507 5.91 -5.51 -25.39
C ASP A 507 6.78 -6.16 -24.30
N GLY A 508 8.11 -6.04 -24.41
CA GLY A 508 9.06 -6.60 -23.44
C GLY A 508 9.08 -5.89 -22.07
N HIS A 509 8.26 -4.85 -21.87
CA HIS A 509 8.12 -4.12 -20.59
C HIS A 509 6.80 -4.42 -19.87
N ASP A 510 6.07 -5.44 -20.32
CA ASP A 510 4.72 -5.71 -19.84
C ASP A 510 3.74 -4.55 -20.06
N ARG A 511 3.95 -3.74 -21.12
CA ARG A 511 3.02 -2.69 -21.53
C ARG A 511 2.08 -3.19 -22.61
N LEU A 512 0.79 -2.89 -22.47
CA LEU A 512 -0.22 -3.23 -23.46
C LEU A 512 0.01 -2.37 -24.71
N VAL A 513 0.35 -2.97 -25.85
CA VAL A 513 0.61 -2.24 -27.10
C VAL A 513 -0.55 -2.31 -28.08
N GLU A 514 -1.39 -3.34 -28.00
CA GLU A 514 -2.59 -3.47 -28.82
C GLU A 514 -3.72 -4.17 -28.06
N GLN A 515 -4.94 -3.67 -28.26
CA GLN A 515 -6.19 -4.27 -27.83
C GLN A 515 -7.13 -4.32 -29.03
N SER A 516 -7.68 -5.49 -29.36
CA SER A 516 -8.58 -5.67 -30.51
C SER A 516 -9.81 -6.45 -30.10
N LEU A 517 -10.99 -5.92 -30.41
CA LEU A 517 -12.28 -6.54 -30.12
C LEU A 517 -12.94 -6.99 -31.43
N ALA A 518 -13.05 -8.31 -31.59
CA ALA A 518 -13.71 -8.98 -32.70
C ALA A 518 -15.04 -9.63 -32.28
N GLY A 519 -15.86 -10.01 -33.26
CA GLY A 519 -17.15 -10.68 -33.02
C GLY A 519 -18.27 -9.74 -32.57
N VAL A 520 -18.12 -8.44 -32.83
CA VAL A 520 -19.14 -7.40 -32.53
C VAL A 520 -20.15 -7.32 -33.69
N GLN A 521 -21.44 -7.12 -33.40
CA GLN A 521 -22.51 -6.95 -34.42
C GLN A 521 -22.89 -5.47 -34.66
N GLY A 522 -23.87 -5.23 -35.53
CA GLY A 522 -24.45 -3.90 -35.76
C GLY A 522 -23.73 -3.01 -36.79
N GLY A 523 -22.82 -3.56 -37.62
CA GLY A 523 -22.10 -2.78 -38.63
C GLY A 523 -21.10 -1.76 -38.07
N GLN A 524 -20.80 -1.84 -36.77
CA GLN A 524 -19.78 -1.03 -36.12
C GLN A 524 -18.39 -1.46 -36.59
N PRO A 525 -17.44 -0.53 -36.80
CA PRO A 525 -16.07 -0.90 -37.12
C PRO A 525 -15.48 -1.73 -35.97
N PRO A 526 -14.64 -2.73 -36.25
CA PRO A 526 -13.95 -3.47 -35.21
C PRO A 526 -13.17 -2.50 -34.32
N LEU A 527 -13.34 -2.59 -33.01
CA LEU A 527 -12.63 -1.74 -32.05
C LEU A 527 -11.19 -2.24 -31.95
N GLN A 528 -10.24 -1.40 -32.33
CA GLN A 528 -8.82 -1.65 -32.25
C GLN A 528 -8.16 -0.43 -31.62
N ARG A 529 -7.35 -0.65 -30.58
CA ARG A 529 -6.57 0.35 -29.89
C ARG A 529 -5.11 -0.02 -29.95
N ARG A 530 -4.27 0.92 -30.36
CA ARG A 530 -2.81 0.80 -30.29
C ARG A 530 -2.24 1.88 -29.42
N TYR A 531 -1.26 1.50 -28.62
CA TYR A 531 -0.62 2.37 -27.64
C TYR A 531 0.85 2.53 -27.99
N HIS A 532 1.33 3.77 -27.95
CA HIS A 532 2.74 4.07 -28.07
C HIS A 532 3.22 4.78 -26.82
N TYR A 533 4.38 4.36 -26.33
CA TYR A 533 4.95 4.79 -25.07
C TYR A 533 6.24 5.56 -25.30
N ARG A 534 6.51 6.47 -24.38
CA ARG A 534 7.85 7.02 -24.14
C ARG A 534 8.66 5.99 -23.34
N ALA A 535 10.00 6.14 -23.30
CA ALA A 535 10.90 5.16 -22.69
C ALA A 535 10.71 4.96 -21.17
N ASP A 536 9.96 5.84 -20.51
CA ASP A 536 9.63 5.84 -19.08
C ASP A 536 8.19 5.37 -18.79
N ASP A 537 7.61 4.59 -19.72
CA ASP A 537 6.31 3.92 -19.64
C ASP A 537 5.07 4.83 -19.71
N HIS A 538 5.24 6.12 -19.99
CA HIS A 538 4.10 7.03 -20.19
C HIS A 538 3.56 6.93 -21.63
N PRO A 539 2.24 6.73 -21.82
CA PRO A 539 1.65 6.72 -23.15
C PRO A 539 1.75 8.13 -23.76
N VAL A 540 2.25 8.19 -24.99
CA VAL A 540 2.32 9.43 -25.81
C VAL A 540 1.32 9.42 -26.94
N GLU A 541 0.76 8.26 -27.28
CA GLU A 541 -0.26 8.16 -28.32
C GLU A 541 -1.18 6.95 -28.12
N VAL A 542 -2.46 7.16 -28.42
CA VAL A 542 -3.49 6.12 -28.55
C VAL A 542 -4.13 6.26 -29.93
N VAL A 543 -4.05 5.22 -30.75
CA VAL A 543 -4.78 5.11 -32.02
C VAL A 543 -5.97 4.20 -31.82
N ASP A 544 -7.18 4.77 -31.78
CA ASP A 544 -8.44 4.03 -31.60
C ASP A 544 -9.22 4.05 -32.94
N SER A 545 -9.63 2.89 -33.44
CA SER A 545 -10.35 2.76 -34.72
C SER A 545 -11.73 3.41 -34.73
N VAL A 546 -12.29 3.72 -33.55
CA VAL A 546 -13.62 4.30 -33.38
C VAL A 546 -13.52 5.78 -33.01
N SER A 547 -12.68 6.15 -32.04
CA SER A 547 -12.54 7.55 -31.59
C SER A 547 -11.41 8.32 -32.26
N GLY A 548 -10.66 7.68 -33.16
CA GLY A 548 -9.51 8.27 -33.84
C GLY A 548 -8.26 8.34 -32.95
N ARG A 549 -7.23 9.00 -33.50
CA ARG A 549 -5.92 9.19 -32.87
C ARG A 549 -5.97 10.27 -31.80
N ARG A 550 -5.30 10.01 -30.67
CA ARG A 550 -5.03 10.97 -29.58
C ARG A 550 -3.53 10.95 -29.27
N GLN A 551 -2.90 12.11 -29.26
CA GLN A 551 -1.51 12.30 -28.84
C GLN A 551 -1.46 13.05 -27.52
N PHE A 552 -0.51 12.69 -26.66
CA PHE A 552 -0.31 13.30 -25.35
C PHE A 552 1.02 14.07 -25.34
N ASP A 553 0.95 15.38 -25.12
CA ASP A 553 2.13 16.21 -24.87
C ASP A 553 2.44 16.11 -23.36
N LEU A 554 3.67 15.74 -23.00
CA LEU A 554 4.12 15.53 -21.62
C LEU A 554 5.14 16.60 -21.22
N ASP A 555 5.11 17.07 -19.98
CA ASP A 555 6.19 17.87 -19.42
C ASP A 555 7.35 16.99 -18.88
N ALA A 556 8.33 17.63 -18.23
CA ALA A 556 9.49 16.96 -17.65
C ALA A 556 9.14 16.02 -16.48
N GLU A 557 8.03 16.26 -15.77
CA GLU A 557 7.49 15.37 -14.74
C GLU A 557 6.51 14.33 -15.29
N SER A 558 6.43 14.20 -16.61
CA SER A 558 5.51 13.27 -17.27
C SER A 558 4.02 13.57 -17.00
N ARG A 559 3.68 14.81 -16.65
CA ARG A 559 2.30 15.28 -16.58
C ARG A 559 1.83 15.64 -17.98
N ILE A 560 0.59 15.30 -18.32
CA ILE A 560 0.02 15.60 -19.63
C ILE A 560 -0.36 17.08 -19.68
N THR A 561 0.24 17.83 -20.60
CA THR A 561 -0.01 19.27 -20.84
C THR A 561 -0.95 19.52 -22.02
N ALA A 562 -1.10 18.56 -22.93
CA ALA A 562 -2.12 18.64 -23.96
C ALA A 562 -2.56 17.25 -24.43
N VAL A 563 -3.82 17.15 -24.85
CA VAL A 563 -4.34 16.01 -25.62
C VAL A 563 -4.70 16.53 -27.01
N ARG A 564 -4.04 16.02 -28.05
CA ARG A 564 -4.33 16.37 -29.45
C ARG A 564 -5.09 15.23 -30.10
N ALA A 565 -6.38 15.44 -30.32
CA ALA A 565 -7.25 14.45 -30.92
C ALA A 565 -7.73 14.88 -32.31
N GLN A 566 -8.37 13.97 -33.03
CA GLN A 566 -9.00 14.30 -34.31
C GLN A 566 -10.21 15.22 -34.09
N GLY A 567 -10.06 16.49 -34.45
CA GLY A 567 -11.13 17.50 -34.40
C GLY A 567 -11.29 18.19 -33.05
N TRP A 568 -10.45 17.91 -32.06
CA TRP A 568 -10.48 18.57 -30.77
C TRP A 568 -9.15 18.52 -30.00
N THR A 569 -8.99 19.43 -29.04
CA THR A 569 -7.79 19.51 -28.19
C THR A 569 -8.13 19.80 -26.74
N GLU A 570 -7.33 19.26 -25.83
CA GLU A 570 -7.28 19.65 -24.43
C GLU A 570 -5.93 20.32 -24.13
N GLN A 571 -5.91 21.30 -23.23
CA GLN A 571 -4.69 21.96 -22.74
C GLN A 571 -4.71 22.08 -21.22
N TYR A 572 -3.58 21.79 -20.59
CA TYR A 572 -3.40 21.75 -19.15
C TYR A 572 -2.11 22.47 -18.76
N ALA A 573 -2.17 23.23 -17.68
CA ALA A 573 -1.01 23.85 -17.05
C ALA A 573 -1.01 23.58 -15.55
N TYR A 574 0.18 23.34 -15.00
CA TYR A 574 0.40 22.96 -13.61
C TYR A 574 1.31 23.97 -12.91
N ASP A 575 1.15 24.16 -11.60
CA ASP A 575 2.12 24.91 -10.80
C ASP A 575 3.27 24.02 -10.28
N ALA A 576 4.17 24.61 -9.50
CA ALA A 576 5.34 23.94 -8.92
C ALA A 576 5.02 22.85 -7.87
N ALA A 577 3.77 22.74 -7.43
CA ALA A 577 3.30 21.62 -6.61
C ALA A 577 2.38 20.67 -7.41
N GLY A 578 2.37 20.87 -8.73
CA GLY A 578 1.54 20.21 -9.74
C GLY A 578 0.03 20.34 -9.53
N ASP A 579 -0.44 21.38 -8.83
CA ASP A 579 -1.86 21.73 -8.88
C ASP A 579 -2.21 22.21 -10.30
N LEU A 580 -3.36 21.76 -10.83
CA LEU A 580 -3.86 22.24 -12.11
C LEU A 580 -4.24 23.72 -11.99
N ILE A 581 -3.58 24.61 -12.73
CA ILE A 581 -3.86 26.06 -12.75
C ILE A 581 -4.67 26.49 -13.97
N ARG A 582 -4.67 25.68 -15.03
CA ARG A 582 -5.53 25.86 -16.20
C ARG A 582 -5.86 24.50 -16.80
N GLY A 583 -7.09 24.34 -17.28
CA GLY A 583 -7.55 23.13 -17.94
C GLY A 583 -8.63 23.51 -18.92
N ASP A 584 -8.36 23.34 -20.20
CA ASP A 584 -9.17 23.77 -21.32
C ASP A 584 -9.53 22.54 -22.16
N TRP A 585 -10.80 22.35 -22.50
CA TRP A 585 -11.28 21.18 -23.23
C TRP A 585 -12.51 21.56 -24.07
N PRO A 586 -12.92 20.74 -25.06
CA PRO A 586 -13.97 21.12 -26.00
C PRO A 586 -15.36 21.25 -25.36
N SER A 587 -16.17 22.19 -25.87
CA SER A 587 -17.55 22.43 -25.40
C SER A 587 -18.56 21.34 -25.79
N THR A 588 -18.13 20.32 -26.51
CA THR A 588 -18.96 19.15 -26.90
C THR A 588 -19.30 18.25 -25.72
N ALA A 589 -18.74 18.49 -24.53
CA ALA A 589 -19.09 17.80 -23.30
C ALA A 589 -20.57 17.97 -22.95
N THR A 590 -21.24 16.85 -22.62
CA THR A 590 -22.70 16.82 -22.46
C THR A 590 -23.19 17.46 -21.17
N GLY A 591 -24.19 18.33 -21.30
CA GLY A 591 -24.81 19.07 -20.20
C GLY A 591 -24.26 20.49 -20.04
N ASP A 592 -25.13 21.48 -19.80
CA ASP A 592 -24.81 22.93 -19.74
C ASP A 592 -23.66 23.34 -18.78
N GLY A 593 -23.26 22.41 -17.89
CA GLY A 593 -22.22 22.59 -16.87
C GLY A 593 -20.91 21.86 -17.11
N ALA A 594 -20.80 20.92 -18.06
CA ALA A 594 -19.61 20.06 -18.19
C ALA A 594 -18.35 20.83 -18.64
N HIS A 595 -18.52 21.88 -19.46
CA HIS A 595 -17.46 22.83 -19.80
C HIS A 595 -17.38 24.02 -18.82
N ALA A 596 -18.20 24.08 -17.77
CA ALA A 596 -18.20 25.24 -16.88
C ALA A 596 -16.93 25.35 -16.04
N ALA A 597 -16.19 24.26 -15.82
CA ALA A 597 -14.91 24.24 -15.12
C ALA A 597 -13.70 24.46 -16.04
N ALA A 598 -13.90 24.55 -17.37
CA ALA A 598 -12.83 24.79 -18.33
C ALA A 598 -12.33 26.26 -18.24
N GLY A 599 -11.02 26.44 -18.37
CA GLY A 599 -10.31 27.71 -18.29
C GLY A 599 -9.34 27.78 -17.11
N ASP A 600 -9.02 29.01 -16.72
CA ASP A 600 -8.11 29.32 -15.62
C ASP A 600 -8.72 28.98 -14.25
N ARG A 601 -7.85 28.65 -13.30
CA ARG A 601 -8.19 28.38 -11.91
C ARG A 601 -7.58 29.43 -11.01
N ASP A 602 -8.38 29.96 -10.10
CA ASP A 602 -7.94 30.89 -9.07
C ASP A 602 -7.93 30.20 -7.71
N PHE A 603 -6.83 30.33 -6.97
CA PHE A 603 -6.59 29.67 -5.69
C PHE A 603 -6.76 30.66 -4.54
N GLY A 604 -7.57 30.27 -3.57
CA GLY A 604 -7.67 30.92 -2.27
C GLY A 604 -6.87 30.17 -1.18
N PRO A 605 -7.01 30.59 0.09
CA PRO A 605 -6.27 30.00 1.21
C PRO A 605 -6.68 28.56 1.57
N LEU A 606 -7.79 28.05 1.03
CA LEU A 606 -8.31 26.71 1.33
C LEU A 606 -8.39 25.80 0.09
N GLY A 607 -7.97 26.28 -1.09
CA GLY A 607 -8.07 25.54 -2.35
C GLY A 607 -8.55 26.39 -3.53
N VAL A 608 -9.05 25.74 -4.58
CA VAL A 608 -9.51 26.42 -5.81
C VAL A 608 -10.82 27.16 -5.54
N ARG A 609 -10.83 28.49 -5.64
CA ARG A 609 -12.02 29.34 -5.46
C ARG A 609 -12.88 29.40 -6.72
N MET A 610 -12.24 29.42 -7.89
CA MET A 610 -12.88 29.50 -9.19
C MET A 610 -12.18 28.57 -10.18
N ALA A 611 -12.93 27.87 -11.01
CA ALA A 611 -12.45 27.20 -12.22
C ALA A 611 -13.41 27.56 -13.36
N GLY A 612 -12.96 28.37 -14.32
CA GLY A 612 -13.83 28.91 -15.37
C GLY A 612 -15.06 29.64 -14.80
N ARG A 613 -16.26 29.14 -15.14
CA ARG A 613 -17.57 29.65 -14.65
C ARG A 613 -18.05 28.98 -13.36
N THR A 614 -17.24 28.13 -12.75
CA THR A 614 -17.59 27.38 -11.54
C THR A 614 -16.90 27.95 -10.32
N ALA A 615 -17.67 28.28 -9.28
CA ALA A 615 -17.17 28.77 -8.00
C ALA A 615 -17.28 27.69 -6.93
N TYR A 616 -16.31 27.65 -6.02
CA TYR A 616 -16.25 26.69 -4.91
C TYR A 616 -16.08 27.41 -3.56
N GLU A 617 -16.74 26.89 -2.54
CA GLU A 617 -16.60 27.31 -1.14
C GLU A 617 -16.15 26.11 -0.31
N TYR A 618 -15.35 26.35 0.74
CA TYR A 618 -14.76 25.32 1.60
C TYR A 618 -15.07 25.61 3.07
N ASP A 619 -15.10 24.57 3.90
CA ASP A 619 -15.00 24.73 5.36
C ASP A 619 -13.53 24.86 5.83
N ALA A 620 -13.31 25.07 7.13
CA ALA A 620 -11.96 25.23 7.69
C ALA A 620 -11.11 23.95 7.62
N GLN A 621 -11.73 22.77 7.47
CA GLN A 621 -11.04 21.51 7.18
C GLN A 621 -10.63 21.42 5.69
N GLY A 622 -11.13 22.35 4.86
CA GLY A 622 -10.91 22.47 3.43
C GLY A 622 -11.59 21.39 2.61
N ARG A 623 -12.81 21.04 3.03
CA ARG A 623 -13.76 20.23 2.25
C ARG A 623 -14.67 21.16 1.47
N ILE A 624 -14.96 20.82 0.22
CA ILE A 624 -15.87 21.63 -0.62
C ILE A 624 -17.28 21.56 -0.04
N THR A 625 -17.83 22.68 0.44
CA THR A 625 -19.19 22.78 0.99
C THR A 625 -20.21 23.31 0.00
N ARG A 626 -19.76 23.96 -1.07
CA ARG A 626 -20.63 24.48 -2.13
C ARG A 626 -19.94 24.49 -3.48
N ARG A 627 -20.68 24.13 -4.53
CA ARG A 627 -20.29 24.33 -5.94
C ARG A 627 -21.37 25.14 -6.65
N ARG A 628 -20.99 26.24 -7.31
CA ARG A 628 -21.91 27.09 -8.08
C ARG A 628 -21.44 27.25 -9.52
N ILE A 629 -22.25 26.79 -10.46
CA ILE A 629 -22.02 26.98 -11.89
C ILE A 629 -22.85 28.16 -12.38
N ARG A 630 -22.20 29.20 -12.95
CA ARG A 630 -22.89 30.30 -13.64
C ARG A 630 -23.27 29.87 -15.05
N LEU A 631 -24.55 29.88 -15.39
CA LEU A 631 -25.06 29.49 -16.71
C LEU A 631 -24.88 30.63 -17.73
N LEU A 632 -24.80 30.28 -19.01
CA LEU A 632 -24.72 31.26 -20.11
C LEU A 632 -26.00 32.10 -20.23
N SER A 633 -27.13 31.55 -19.78
CA SER A 633 -28.43 32.24 -19.71
C SER A 633 -28.55 33.28 -18.59
N GLY A 634 -27.52 33.44 -17.75
CA GLY A 634 -27.49 34.42 -16.65
C GLY A 634 -27.89 33.87 -15.27
N GLY A 635 -28.47 32.67 -15.19
CA GLY A 635 -28.78 31.98 -13.93
C GLY A 635 -27.59 31.23 -13.32
N SER A 636 -27.83 30.48 -12.23
CA SER A 636 -26.82 29.59 -11.64
C SER A 636 -27.41 28.27 -11.16
N ARG A 637 -26.62 27.19 -11.27
CA ARG A 637 -26.89 25.91 -10.60
C ARG A 637 -26.00 25.82 -9.36
N VAL A 638 -26.59 25.46 -8.22
CA VAL A 638 -25.88 25.42 -6.93
C VAL A 638 -26.06 24.04 -6.30
N TRP A 639 -24.95 23.42 -5.95
CA TRP A 639 -24.89 22.24 -5.09
C TRP A 639 -24.39 22.67 -3.71
N LYS A 640 -24.95 22.06 -2.66
CA LYS A 640 -24.45 22.16 -1.28
C LYS A 640 -24.06 20.78 -0.78
N TYR A 641 -22.96 20.70 -0.04
CA TYR A 641 -22.36 19.46 0.44
C TYR A 641 -22.24 19.50 1.96
N GLY A 642 -22.86 18.54 2.64
CA GLY A 642 -22.77 18.35 4.09
C GLY A 642 -21.79 17.23 4.42
N TRP A 643 -20.79 17.54 5.24
CA TRP A 643 -19.70 16.61 5.61
C TRP A 643 -19.80 16.20 7.08
N GLY A 644 -19.39 14.97 7.36
CA GLY A 644 -19.25 14.46 8.72
C GLY A 644 -17.88 14.66 9.35
N ASP A 645 -17.71 14.26 10.61
CA ASP A 645 -16.47 14.43 11.38
C ASP A 645 -15.32 13.57 10.83
N GLN A 646 -15.65 12.53 10.06
CA GLN A 646 -14.70 11.62 9.41
C GLN A 646 -14.42 11.99 7.94
N ASP A 647 -14.71 13.22 7.54
CA ASP A 647 -14.53 13.71 6.17
C ASP A 647 -15.32 12.91 5.11
N GLN A 648 -16.43 12.30 5.53
CA GLN A 648 -17.40 11.60 4.69
C GLN A 648 -18.51 12.54 4.25
N LEU A 649 -18.89 12.52 2.96
CA LEU A 649 -20.00 13.32 2.46
C LEU A 649 -21.32 12.70 2.94
N ARG A 650 -22.04 13.36 3.83
CA ARG A 650 -23.29 12.88 4.44
C ARG A 650 -24.53 13.34 3.69
N GLU A 651 -24.48 14.52 3.07
CA GLU A 651 -25.64 15.13 2.40
C GLU A 651 -25.23 15.89 1.14
N VAL A 652 -26.07 15.83 0.10
CA VAL A 652 -26.01 16.70 -1.09
C VAL A 652 -27.38 17.32 -1.31
N VAL A 653 -27.43 18.65 -1.45
CA VAL A 653 -28.60 19.35 -1.97
C VAL A 653 -28.31 19.81 -3.40
N THR A 654 -29.10 19.32 -4.35
CA THR A 654 -28.94 19.59 -5.79
C THR A 654 -29.61 20.90 -6.21
N PRO A 655 -29.31 21.43 -7.42
CA PRO A 655 -29.84 22.74 -7.86
C PRO A 655 -31.36 22.84 -7.98
N ASP A 656 -32.05 21.71 -8.15
CA ASP A 656 -33.51 21.60 -8.17
C ASP A 656 -34.14 21.53 -6.77
N GLY A 657 -33.32 21.51 -5.70
CA GLY A 657 -33.76 21.42 -4.31
C GLY A 657 -33.84 20.00 -3.75
N SER A 658 -33.58 18.96 -4.56
CA SER A 658 -33.58 17.58 -4.07
C SER A 658 -32.45 17.36 -3.05
N CYS A 659 -32.74 16.59 -2.00
CA CYS A 659 -31.77 16.27 -0.94
C CYS A 659 -31.44 14.77 -0.96
N TRP A 660 -30.15 14.47 -1.02
CA TRP A 660 -29.61 13.11 -0.97
C TRP A 660 -28.82 12.88 0.30
N ARG A 661 -29.07 11.77 0.99
CA ARG A 661 -28.32 11.33 2.18
C ARG A 661 -27.48 10.09 1.87
N TYR A 662 -26.25 10.07 2.35
CA TYR A 662 -25.33 8.93 2.19
C TYR A 662 -25.08 8.23 3.54
N LEU A 663 -25.00 6.90 3.50
CA LEU A 663 -24.79 6.04 4.66
C LEU A 663 -23.47 5.28 4.54
N TYR A 664 -22.77 5.11 5.66
CA TYR A 664 -21.44 4.49 5.69
C TYR A 664 -21.32 3.45 6.79
N ASP A 665 -20.68 2.32 6.52
CA ASP A 665 -20.37 1.37 7.57
C ASP A 665 -19.19 1.79 8.45
N GLY A 666 -18.90 1.02 9.50
CA GLY A 666 -17.78 1.27 10.41
C GLY A 666 -16.40 1.16 9.76
N PHE A 667 -16.27 0.68 8.52
CA PHE A 667 -15.02 0.70 7.76
C PHE A 667 -14.89 1.94 6.86
N GLY A 668 -15.92 2.79 6.82
CA GLY A 668 -15.99 3.98 5.98
C GLY A 668 -16.45 3.70 4.56
N ARG A 669 -16.97 2.50 4.26
CA ARG A 669 -17.52 2.18 2.94
C ARG A 669 -18.94 2.71 2.85
N ARG A 670 -19.27 3.34 1.72
CA ARG A 670 -20.63 3.81 1.48
C ARG A 670 -21.55 2.62 1.22
N ILE A 671 -22.55 2.43 2.06
CA ILE A 671 -23.49 1.31 2.00
C ILE A 671 -24.86 1.69 1.40
N GLY A 672 -25.14 2.99 1.24
CA GLY A 672 -26.35 3.42 0.56
C GLY A 672 -26.41 4.91 0.26
N LYS A 673 -27.30 5.27 -0.67
CA LYS A 673 -27.72 6.65 -0.93
C LYS A 673 -29.23 6.75 -1.06
N HIS A 674 -29.80 7.74 -0.39
CA HIS A 674 -31.23 7.93 -0.21
C HIS A 674 -31.65 9.28 -0.76
N LEU A 675 -32.61 9.29 -1.69
CA LEU A 675 -33.33 10.51 -2.06
C LEU A 675 -34.37 10.78 -0.97
N MET A 676 -34.29 11.95 -0.34
CA MET A 676 -35.17 12.33 0.76
C MET A 676 -36.47 12.95 0.23
N GLY A 677 -37.61 12.53 0.78
CA GLY A 677 -38.90 13.18 0.57
C GLY A 677 -39.18 14.28 1.60
N ASP A 678 -40.29 15.00 1.42
CA ASP A 678 -40.66 16.18 2.23
C ASP A 678 -40.81 15.89 3.73
N GLU A 679 -41.20 14.67 4.10
CA GLU A 679 -41.36 14.24 5.49
C GLU A 679 -40.05 13.75 6.14
N GLY A 680 -38.90 13.89 5.46
CA GLY A 680 -37.60 13.41 5.94
C GLY A 680 -37.42 11.90 5.86
N THR A 681 -38.33 11.19 5.18
CA THR A 681 -38.23 9.75 4.88
C THR A 681 -37.67 9.54 3.45
N PRO A 682 -36.90 8.47 3.19
CA PRO A 682 -36.40 8.20 1.83
C PRO A 682 -37.54 7.88 0.86
N SER A 683 -37.65 8.64 -0.24
CA SER A 683 -38.57 8.37 -1.36
C SER A 683 -38.00 7.35 -2.35
N ALA A 684 -36.66 7.25 -2.44
CA ALA A 684 -35.94 6.21 -3.18
C ALA A 684 -34.62 5.86 -2.49
N ARG A 685 -34.15 4.62 -2.70
CA ARG A 685 -32.91 4.10 -2.10
C ARG A 685 -32.09 3.34 -3.14
N ILE A 686 -30.78 3.49 -3.02
CA ILE A 686 -29.78 2.65 -3.70
C ILE A 686 -28.86 2.11 -2.61
N ASP A 687 -28.87 0.79 -2.41
CA ASP A 687 -28.02 0.11 -1.43
C ASP A 687 -26.81 -0.51 -2.13
N PHE A 688 -25.66 -0.48 -1.46
CA PHE A 688 -24.38 -0.99 -1.97
C PHE A 688 -23.90 -2.17 -1.13
N THR A 689 -23.46 -3.23 -1.79
CA THR A 689 -22.81 -4.38 -1.15
C THR A 689 -21.36 -4.44 -1.58
N TRP A 690 -20.48 -4.67 -0.62
CA TRP A 690 -19.03 -4.71 -0.80
C TRP A 690 -18.52 -6.14 -0.67
N ASP A 691 -17.42 -6.41 -1.37
CA ASP A 691 -16.61 -7.63 -1.29
C ASP A 691 -15.19 -7.18 -0.90
N GLY A 692 -14.92 -7.14 0.40
CA GLY A 692 -13.75 -6.43 0.92
C GLY A 692 -13.82 -4.94 0.59
N THR A 693 -13.01 -4.47 -0.35
CA THR A 693 -12.96 -3.07 -0.82
C THR A 693 -13.49 -2.89 -2.23
N GLU A 694 -14.00 -3.95 -2.85
CA GLU A 694 -14.57 -3.90 -4.20
C GLU A 694 -16.08 -3.74 -4.09
N LEU A 695 -16.64 -2.81 -4.86
CA LEU A 695 -18.09 -2.70 -4.96
C LEU A 695 -18.61 -3.91 -5.74
N ALA A 696 -19.37 -4.77 -5.07
CA ALA A 696 -19.84 -6.02 -5.64
C ALA A 696 -21.23 -5.88 -6.27
N GLU A 697 -22.12 -5.12 -5.65
CA GLU A 697 -23.52 -5.01 -6.07
C GLU A 697 -24.13 -3.67 -5.66
N GLN A 698 -25.01 -3.14 -6.51
CA GLN A 698 -26.00 -2.13 -6.12
C GLN A 698 -27.42 -2.64 -6.33
N THR A 699 -28.35 -2.27 -5.46
CA THR A 699 -29.79 -2.52 -5.65
C THR A 699 -30.57 -1.22 -5.54
N SER A 700 -31.39 -0.91 -6.55
CA SER A 700 -32.15 0.34 -6.66
C SER A 700 -33.65 0.10 -6.53
N THR A 701 -34.29 0.76 -5.55
CA THR A 701 -35.76 0.72 -5.41
C THR A 701 -36.46 1.56 -6.47
N LEU A 702 -35.79 2.61 -6.96
CA LEU A 702 -36.30 3.51 -7.99
C LEU A 702 -36.41 2.80 -9.35
N GLU A 703 -35.34 2.10 -9.72
CA GLU A 703 -35.22 1.44 -11.01
C GLU A 703 -35.68 -0.02 -10.97
N LYS A 704 -35.96 -0.54 -9.76
CA LYS A 704 -36.31 -1.95 -9.52
C LYS A 704 -35.34 -2.90 -10.23
N ARG A 705 -34.04 -2.63 -10.05
CA ARG A 705 -32.96 -3.44 -10.62
C ARG A 705 -31.82 -3.63 -9.63
N ALA A 706 -31.08 -4.71 -9.82
CA ALA A 706 -29.78 -4.94 -9.23
C ALA A 706 -28.70 -4.93 -10.31
N VAL A 707 -27.54 -4.36 -10.01
CA VAL A 707 -26.36 -4.41 -10.88
C VAL A 707 -25.21 -4.99 -10.08
N THR A 708 -24.56 -6.01 -10.61
CA THR A 708 -23.44 -6.72 -9.97
C THR A 708 -22.18 -6.59 -10.83
N TRP A 709 -21.02 -6.44 -10.19
CA TRP A 709 -19.72 -6.39 -10.84
C TRP A 709 -18.79 -7.51 -10.35
N ASP A 710 -18.25 -8.29 -11.28
CA ASP A 710 -17.18 -9.25 -11.01
C ASP A 710 -15.83 -8.67 -11.43
N TRP A 711 -14.86 -8.79 -10.54
CA TRP A 711 -13.52 -8.21 -10.66
C TRP A 711 -12.48 -9.31 -10.87
N SER A 712 -11.43 -8.99 -11.62
CA SER A 712 -10.28 -9.86 -11.80
C SER A 712 -9.57 -10.06 -10.47
N PRO A 713 -9.42 -11.31 -9.97
CA PRO A 713 -8.68 -11.55 -8.73
C PRO A 713 -7.18 -11.22 -8.86
N HIS A 714 -6.66 -11.13 -10.09
CA HIS A 714 -5.24 -10.88 -10.33
C HIS A 714 -4.92 -9.39 -10.53
N THR A 715 -5.72 -8.69 -11.34
CA THR A 715 -5.49 -7.29 -11.74
C THR A 715 -6.36 -6.30 -10.96
N GLY A 716 -7.46 -6.76 -10.37
CA GLY A 716 -8.46 -5.92 -9.70
C GLY A 716 -9.25 -5.04 -10.67
N GLU A 717 -9.23 -5.34 -11.97
CA GLU A 717 -10.02 -4.67 -13.00
C GLU A 717 -11.44 -5.25 -13.07
N PRO A 718 -12.47 -4.44 -13.36
CA PRO A 718 -13.82 -4.94 -13.56
C PRO A 718 -13.91 -5.73 -14.88
N LEU A 719 -14.50 -6.93 -14.83
CA LEU A 719 -14.56 -7.85 -15.97
C LEU A 719 -15.98 -8.05 -16.50
N VAL A 720 -16.96 -8.08 -15.60
CA VAL A 720 -18.35 -8.33 -15.94
C VAL A 720 -19.25 -7.37 -15.18
N GLN A 721 -20.24 -6.81 -15.87
CA GLN A 721 -21.43 -6.21 -15.28
C GLN A 721 -22.62 -7.11 -15.59
N SER A 722 -23.42 -7.45 -14.58
CA SER A 722 -24.71 -8.11 -14.80
C SER A 722 -25.85 -7.29 -14.21
N GLU A 723 -27.00 -7.28 -14.90
CA GLU A 723 -28.22 -6.64 -14.41
C GLU A 723 -29.32 -7.68 -14.17
N ARG A 724 -30.08 -7.51 -13.09
CA ARG A 724 -31.34 -8.23 -12.83
C ARG A 724 -32.46 -7.23 -12.65
N ARG A 725 -33.59 -7.41 -13.34
CA ARG A 725 -34.76 -6.51 -13.25
C ARG A 725 -35.95 -7.20 -12.61
N TYR A 726 -36.68 -6.44 -11.80
CA TYR A 726 -37.88 -6.89 -11.11
C TYR A 726 -39.14 -6.27 -11.75
N THR A 727 -40.06 -7.10 -12.23
CA THR A 727 -41.41 -6.62 -12.61
C THR A 727 -42.42 -7.00 -11.52
N ALA A 728 -43.56 -6.29 -11.44
CA ALA A 728 -44.55 -6.47 -10.38
C ALA A 728 -45.21 -7.88 -10.35
N THR A 729 -44.97 -8.72 -11.36
CA THR A 729 -45.55 -10.05 -11.53
C THR A 729 -44.51 -11.17 -11.68
N THR A 730 -43.22 -10.89 -11.51
CA THR A 730 -42.13 -11.86 -11.76
C THR A 730 -42.07 -12.92 -10.65
N SER A 731 -42.22 -14.20 -10.99
CA SER A 731 -41.84 -15.32 -10.11
C SER A 731 -40.31 -15.42 -10.03
N GLN A 732 -39.74 -16.15 -9.06
CA GLN A 732 -38.27 -16.29 -8.94
C GLN A 732 -37.61 -16.81 -10.25
N ASP A 733 -38.39 -17.48 -11.10
CA ASP A 733 -37.94 -18.09 -12.37
C ASP A 733 -37.96 -17.12 -13.58
N ASP A 734 -38.62 -15.96 -13.47
CA ASP A 734 -38.88 -15.03 -14.60
C ASP A 734 -37.93 -13.80 -14.64
N ILE A 735 -36.79 -13.84 -13.96
CA ILE A 735 -35.84 -12.71 -13.86
C ILE A 735 -35.11 -12.47 -15.20
N ASP A 736 -35.33 -11.32 -15.84
CA ASP A 736 -34.50 -10.85 -16.97
C ASP A 736 -33.09 -10.53 -16.45
N THR A 737 -32.17 -11.46 -16.68
CA THR A 737 -30.75 -11.31 -16.33
C THR A 737 -29.96 -10.96 -17.59
N ARG A 738 -29.22 -9.86 -17.54
CA ARG A 738 -28.37 -9.41 -18.66
C ARG A 738 -26.91 -9.48 -18.27
N PHE A 739 -26.09 -9.96 -19.18
CA PHE A 739 -24.63 -10.06 -19.02
C PHE A 739 -23.95 -9.06 -19.93
N TYR A 740 -22.93 -8.38 -19.41
CA TYR A 740 -22.02 -7.55 -20.20
C TYR A 740 -20.57 -7.80 -19.81
N ALA A 741 -19.72 -8.08 -20.79
CA ALA A 741 -18.28 -8.02 -20.63
C ALA A 741 -17.84 -6.55 -20.58
N ILE A 742 -16.95 -6.22 -19.66
CA ILE A 742 -16.38 -4.88 -19.50
C ILE A 742 -15.05 -4.82 -20.24
N ILE A 743 -14.91 -3.84 -21.12
CA ILE A 743 -13.64 -3.49 -21.76
C ILE A 743 -13.11 -2.22 -21.11
N THR A 744 -11.86 -2.27 -20.63
CA THR A 744 -11.21 -1.16 -19.92
C THR A 744 -10.14 -0.48 -20.77
N ASP A 745 -9.75 0.73 -20.35
CA ASP A 745 -8.53 1.39 -20.80
C ASP A 745 -7.27 0.84 -20.09
N LEU A 746 -6.13 1.53 -20.25
CA LEU A 746 -4.82 1.12 -19.72
C LEU A 746 -4.76 0.99 -18.19
N ILE A 747 -5.59 1.73 -17.47
CA ILE A 747 -5.56 1.75 -16.01
C ILE A 747 -6.71 0.92 -15.40
N GLY A 748 -7.57 0.34 -16.23
CA GLY A 748 -8.73 -0.42 -15.75
C GLY A 748 -10.03 0.39 -15.67
N ALA A 749 -10.10 1.59 -16.26
CA ALA A 749 -11.34 2.37 -16.30
C ALA A 749 -12.27 1.82 -17.40
N PRO A 750 -13.56 1.51 -17.11
CA PRO A 750 -14.48 1.00 -18.12
C PRO A 750 -14.71 1.96 -19.30
N THR A 751 -14.62 1.41 -20.52
CA THR A 751 -14.79 2.16 -21.78
C THR A 751 -15.95 1.64 -22.62
N GLU A 752 -16.23 0.33 -22.58
CA GLU A 752 -17.37 -0.30 -23.24
C GLU A 752 -18.02 -1.38 -22.35
N LEU A 753 -19.34 -1.56 -22.50
CA LEU A 753 -20.06 -2.76 -22.11
C LEU A 753 -20.49 -3.50 -23.38
N VAL A 754 -20.13 -4.79 -23.46
CA VAL A 754 -20.40 -5.65 -24.61
C VAL A 754 -21.28 -6.82 -24.17
N SER A 755 -22.43 -7.00 -24.78
CA SER A 755 -23.33 -8.13 -24.48
C SER A 755 -22.72 -9.47 -24.91
N SER A 756 -23.29 -10.59 -24.46
CA SER A 756 -22.87 -11.94 -24.92
C SER A 756 -23.09 -12.14 -26.43
N ASP A 757 -24.04 -11.40 -26.99
CA ASP A 757 -24.26 -11.30 -28.42
C ASP A 757 -23.34 -10.25 -29.04
N GLY A 758 -22.26 -9.78 -28.42
CA GLY A 758 -21.32 -8.87 -29.08
C GLY A 758 -21.95 -7.54 -29.55
N GLU A 759 -23.04 -7.07 -28.94
CA GLU A 759 -23.53 -5.71 -29.15
C GLU A 759 -22.88 -4.77 -28.13
N ILE A 760 -22.47 -3.58 -28.55
CA ILE A 760 -21.91 -2.56 -27.65
C ILE A 760 -23.07 -1.71 -27.12
N ASP A 761 -23.59 -2.06 -25.95
CA ASP A 761 -24.78 -1.43 -25.35
C ASP A 761 -24.46 -0.16 -24.54
N TRP A 762 -23.20 0.04 -24.19
CA TRP A 762 -22.72 1.25 -23.51
C TRP A 762 -21.29 1.58 -23.91
N ARG A 763 -21.01 2.89 -23.98
CA ARG A 763 -19.67 3.43 -24.26
C ARG A 763 -19.49 4.74 -23.51
N LEU A 764 -18.34 4.93 -22.87
CA LEU A 764 -17.96 6.20 -22.25
C LEU A 764 -16.69 6.76 -22.89
N ARG A 765 -16.72 8.07 -23.13
CA ARG A 765 -15.56 8.86 -23.53
C ARG A 765 -15.48 10.07 -22.62
N THR A 766 -14.28 10.36 -22.17
CA THR A 766 -14.01 11.45 -21.23
C THR A 766 -12.88 12.33 -21.73
N THR A 767 -12.76 13.51 -21.12
CA THR A 767 -11.50 14.26 -21.10
C THR A 767 -10.44 13.51 -20.30
N LEU A 768 -9.20 13.99 -20.31
CA LEU A 768 -8.12 13.42 -19.50
C LEU A 768 -8.50 13.22 -18.02
N TRP A 769 -9.22 14.19 -17.43
CA TRP A 769 -9.58 14.19 -16.01
C TRP A 769 -10.97 13.60 -15.72
N GLY A 770 -11.57 12.92 -16.69
CA GLY A 770 -12.79 12.13 -16.47
C GLY A 770 -14.11 12.88 -16.69
N VAL A 771 -14.10 14.07 -17.29
CA VAL A 771 -15.35 14.76 -17.68
C VAL A 771 -15.94 14.09 -18.93
N PRO A 772 -17.19 13.59 -18.93
CA PRO A 772 -17.78 12.95 -20.09
C PRO A 772 -17.88 13.89 -21.32
N THR A 773 -17.43 13.42 -22.50
CA THR A 773 -17.37 14.23 -23.73
C THR A 773 -18.43 13.91 -24.77
N VAL A 774 -19.16 12.81 -24.61
CA VAL A 774 -20.27 12.38 -25.48
C VAL A 774 -21.32 11.69 -24.61
N ASP A 775 -22.60 11.84 -24.95
CA ASP A 775 -23.68 11.13 -24.25
C ASP A 775 -23.51 9.63 -24.52
N SER A 776 -23.40 8.84 -23.46
CA SER A 776 -23.50 7.39 -23.56
C SER A 776 -24.97 7.06 -23.82
N GLY A 777 -25.45 7.27 -25.05
CA GLY A 777 -26.85 7.14 -25.47
C GLY A 777 -27.42 5.72 -25.43
N GLY A 778 -27.02 4.90 -24.47
CA GLY A 778 -27.41 3.51 -24.30
C GLY A 778 -28.58 3.34 -23.33
N ARG A 779 -29.25 2.17 -23.43
CA ARG A 779 -30.32 1.72 -22.50
C ARG A 779 -29.79 1.22 -21.15
N ILE A 780 -28.46 1.20 -20.99
CA ILE A 780 -27.69 0.61 -19.90
C ILE A 780 -26.62 1.62 -19.48
N GLU A 781 -26.27 1.66 -18.20
CA GLU A 781 -25.24 2.55 -17.67
C GLU A 781 -24.21 1.74 -16.87
N CYS A 782 -22.93 2.10 -17.01
CA CYS A 782 -21.87 1.69 -16.08
C CYS A 782 -21.49 2.89 -15.20
N PRO A 783 -21.71 2.84 -13.88
CA PRO A 783 -21.37 3.95 -12.97
C PRO A 783 -19.88 3.97 -12.60
N LEU A 784 -19.13 2.90 -12.86
CA LEU A 784 -17.70 2.85 -12.57
C LEU A 784 -16.94 3.88 -13.42
N ARG A 785 -15.91 4.52 -12.85
CA ARG A 785 -15.04 5.51 -13.50
C ARG A 785 -13.58 5.07 -13.41
N PHE A 786 -12.65 5.96 -13.05
CA PHE A 786 -11.30 5.51 -12.74
C PHE A 786 -11.32 4.41 -11.66
N PRO A 787 -10.27 3.56 -11.56
CA PRO A 787 -10.24 2.51 -10.56
C PRO A 787 -10.57 3.02 -9.15
N GLY A 788 -11.49 2.32 -8.48
CA GLY A 788 -12.03 2.72 -7.17
C GLY A 788 -13.24 3.67 -7.21
N GLN A 789 -13.53 4.27 -8.37
CA GLN A 789 -14.51 5.34 -8.48
C GLN A 789 -15.90 4.87 -8.93
N TYR A 790 -16.93 5.42 -8.29
CA TYR A 790 -18.35 5.30 -8.64
C TYR A 790 -18.95 6.69 -8.90
N HIS A 791 -19.58 6.89 -10.06
CA HIS A 791 -20.21 8.16 -10.43
C HIS A 791 -21.59 8.35 -9.80
N ASP A 792 -21.74 9.45 -9.06
CA ASP A 792 -23.04 9.91 -8.56
C ASP A 792 -23.61 10.97 -9.49
N SER A 793 -24.65 10.62 -10.23
CA SER A 793 -25.31 11.52 -11.19
C SER A 793 -25.92 12.75 -10.50
N GLU A 794 -26.40 12.62 -9.27
CA GLU A 794 -27.01 13.72 -8.52
C GLU A 794 -26.01 14.82 -8.14
N SER A 795 -24.80 14.42 -7.74
CA SER A 795 -23.75 15.34 -7.29
C SER A 795 -22.80 15.70 -8.43
N GLY A 796 -22.70 14.87 -9.47
CA GLY A 796 -21.67 14.95 -10.50
C GLY A 796 -20.25 14.67 -9.96
N LEU A 797 -20.14 14.11 -8.76
CA LEU A 797 -18.88 13.69 -8.14
C LEU A 797 -18.68 12.19 -8.35
N HIS A 798 -17.42 11.77 -8.27
CA HIS A 798 -17.07 10.36 -8.24
C HIS A 798 -16.71 9.97 -6.80
N TYR A 799 -17.53 9.13 -6.17
CA TYR A 799 -17.20 8.52 -4.89
C TYR A 799 -16.03 7.55 -5.06
N ASN A 800 -14.99 7.70 -4.24
CA ASN A 800 -13.78 6.86 -4.27
C ASN A 800 -13.40 6.46 -2.84
N TYR A 801 -14.10 5.45 -2.31
CA TYR A 801 -13.98 4.91 -0.96
C TYR A 801 -13.86 5.97 0.16
N PHE A 802 -12.66 6.49 0.44
CA PHE A 802 -12.43 7.48 1.49
C PHE A 802 -12.62 8.95 1.04
N ARG A 803 -12.71 9.22 -0.27
CA ARG A 803 -12.81 10.59 -0.80
C ARG A 803 -13.83 10.71 -1.93
N TYR A 804 -14.14 11.95 -2.31
CA TYR A 804 -14.97 12.29 -3.47
C TYR A 804 -14.14 13.10 -4.47
N TYR A 805 -14.16 12.71 -5.73
CA TYR A 805 -13.40 13.32 -6.81
C TYR A 805 -14.31 14.19 -7.70
N ASP A 806 -13.89 15.42 -8.00
CA ASP A 806 -14.57 16.29 -8.97
C ASP A 806 -13.80 16.24 -10.31
N PRO A 807 -14.35 15.61 -11.37
CA PRO A 807 -13.69 15.51 -12.66
C PRO A 807 -13.47 16.86 -13.36
N GLY A 808 -14.31 17.86 -13.08
CA GLY A 808 -14.14 19.21 -13.61
C GLY A 808 -12.94 19.94 -12.99
N LEU A 809 -12.65 19.66 -11.73
CA LEU A 809 -11.44 20.18 -11.07
C LEU A 809 -10.19 19.35 -11.37
N GLY A 810 -10.34 18.04 -11.58
CA GLY A 810 -9.22 17.11 -11.69
C GLY A 810 -8.62 16.73 -10.33
N ARG A 811 -9.41 16.81 -9.24
CA ARG A 811 -8.91 16.64 -7.86
C ARG A 811 -9.99 16.19 -6.88
N TYR A 812 -9.59 15.75 -5.69
CA TYR A 812 -10.50 15.42 -4.59
C TYR A 812 -11.12 16.66 -3.93
N CYS A 813 -12.34 16.48 -3.41
CA CYS A 813 -13.13 17.49 -2.71
C CYS A 813 -12.73 17.67 -1.24
N SER A 814 -11.85 16.81 -0.72
CA SER A 814 -11.25 16.84 0.60
C SER A 814 -9.76 16.47 0.47
N LEU A 815 -8.95 16.79 1.49
CA LEU A 815 -7.57 16.33 1.52
C LEU A 815 -7.47 14.85 1.85
N ASP A 816 -6.34 14.26 1.46
CA ASP A 816 -5.91 12.96 1.91
C ASP A 816 -5.79 12.92 3.43
N PRO A 817 -6.50 12.03 4.14
CA PRO A 817 -6.34 11.89 5.57
C PRO A 817 -4.98 11.30 5.97
N LEU A 818 -4.18 10.79 5.03
CA LEU A 818 -2.77 10.42 5.25
C LEU A 818 -1.79 11.59 5.12
N GLY A 819 -2.27 12.81 4.84
CA GLY A 819 -1.41 13.98 4.66
C GLY A 819 -0.42 13.80 3.49
N LEU A 820 0.84 14.18 3.70
CA LEU A 820 1.92 13.92 2.72
C LEU A 820 2.22 12.43 2.54
N GLY A 821 1.62 11.58 3.36
CA GLY A 821 1.74 10.15 3.21
C GLY A 821 1.00 9.57 2.01
N GLY A 822 -0.12 10.17 1.62
CA GLY A 822 -0.83 9.78 0.40
C GLY A 822 -0.12 10.19 -0.90
N GLY A 823 0.83 11.13 -0.80
CA GLY A 823 1.58 11.70 -1.91
C GLY A 823 1.94 13.18 -1.66
N PRO A 824 2.76 13.79 -2.53
CA PRO A 824 3.28 15.14 -2.33
C PRO A 824 2.22 16.24 -2.48
N ASN A 825 1.07 15.91 -3.07
CA ASN A 825 -0.11 16.78 -3.13
C ASN A 825 -1.34 16.01 -2.60
N PRO A 826 -1.79 16.30 -1.37
CA PRO A 826 -2.87 15.55 -0.71
C PRO A 826 -4.25 15.72 -1.37
N ALA A 827 -4.40 16.53 -2.42
CA ALA A 827 -5.67 16.70 -3.10
C ALA A 827 -5.74 15.97 -4.45
N TRP A 828 -4.65 15.39 -4.94
CA TRP A 828 -4.63 14.72 -6.24
C TRP A 828 -5.38 13.41 -6.24
N TYR A 829 -6.01 13.11 -7.37
CA TYR A 829 -6.25 11.72 -7.76
C TYR A 829 -4.95 11.05 -8.24
N ALA A 830 -4.20 11.72 -9.12
CA ALA A 830 -2.94 11.24 -9.69
C ALA A 830 -2.17 12.37 -10.39
N PRO A 831 -0.83 12.26 -10.53
CA PRO A 831 -0.03 13.19 -11.35
C PRO A 831 -0.26 12.97 -12.86
N ASN A 832 -0.51 11.73 -13.28
CA ASN A 832 -0.89 11.39 -14.65
C ASN A 832 -1.94 10.25 -14.64
N PRO A 833 -3.22 10.51 -14.95
CA PRO A 833 -4.31 9.56 -14.81
C PRO A 833 -4.34 8.47 -15.89
N THR A 834 -3.34 8.40 -16.77
CA THR A 834 -3.19 7.32 -17.77
C THR A 834 -2.24 6.21 -17.32
N VAL A 835 -1.55 6.40 -16.20
CA VAL A 835 -0.56 5.47 -15.64
C VAL A 835 -0.77 5.26 -14.14
N TRP A 836 -1.20 6.30 -13.44
CA TRP A 836 -1.41 6.28 -12.00
C TRP A 836 -2.88 6.20 -11.65
N ILE A 837 -3.16 5.52 -10.55
CA ILE A 837 -4.48 5.31 -9.99
C ILE A 837 -4.44 5.54 -8.48
N ASP A 838 -5.60 5.80 -7.89
CA ASP A 838 -5.80 5.84 -6.45
C ASP A 838 -7.09 5.08 -6.13
N PRO A 839 -7.04 3.73 -6.02
CA PRO A 839 -8.22 2.87 -5.98
C PRO A 839 -9.04 3.00 -4.70
N PHE A 840 -8.58 3.78 -3.72
CA PHE A 840 -9.19 3.92 -2.41
C PHE A 840 -9.35 5.37 -1.98
N GLY A 841 -8.76 6.33 -2.71
CA GLY A 841 -8.75 7.69 -2.24
C GLY A 841 -7.79 7.92 -1.07
N LEU A 842 -6.61 7.28 -1.01
CA LEU A 842 -5.61 7.61 0.03
C LEU A 842 -4.15 7.57 -0.43
N ALA A 843 -3.81 6.92 -1.54
CA ALA A 843 -2.43 6.96 -2.04
C ALA A 843 -2.31 6.46 -3.47
N LEU A 844 -1.36 7.08 -4.17
CA LEU A 844 -1.07 6.85 -5.57
C LEU A 844 -0.39 5.49 -5.78
N CYS A 845 -0.79 4.77 -6.83
CA CYS A 845 -0.09 3.59 -7.30
C CYS A 845 -0.17 3.46 -8.84
N ARG A 846 0.81 2.80 -9.46
CA ARG A 846 0.76 2.48 -10.91
C ARG A 846 0.05 1.17 -11.23
N LYS A 847 -0.18 0.33 -10.23
CA LYS A 847 -0.90 -0.94 -10.30
C LYS A 847 -1.69 -1.12 -9.01
N ARG A 848 -2.90 -1.68 -9.10
CA ARG A 848 -3.76 -1.86 -7.94
C ARG A 848 -3.09 -2.80 -6.93
N PRO A 849 -3.04 -2.45 -5.64
CA PRO A 849 -2.50 -3.34 -4.63
C PRO A 849 -3.43 -4.52 -4.35
N ARG A 850 -2.86 -5.72 -4.15
CA ARG A 850 -3.66 -6.91 -3.78
C ARG A 850 -4.03 -6.85 -2.30
N LEU A 851 -5.33 -7.01 -2.00
CA LEU A 851 -5.88 -6.86 -0.65
C LEU A 851 -6.28 -8.16 0.06
N GLU A 852 -5.95 -9.32 -0.51
CA GLU A 852 -6.33 -10.63 0.04
C GLU A 852 -5.86 -10.88 1.48
N THR A 853 -4.94 -10.06 2.02
CA THR A 853 -4.44 -10.20 3.40
C THR A 853 -5.18 -9.38 4.45
N GLY A 854 -6.21 -8.60 4.09
CA GLY A 854 -6.92 -7.73 5.03
C GLY A 854 -6.06 -6.62 5.65
N ASP A 855 -4.93 -6.30 5.01
CA ASP A 855 -4.03 -5.22 5.41
C ASP A 855 -4.00 -4.20 4.26
N LEU A 856 -4.80 -3.14 4.42
CA LEU A 856 -4.89 -2.06 3.47
C LEU A 856 -3.51 -1.46 3.17
N LYS A 857 -2.51 -1.58 4.07
CA LYS A 857 -1.19 -0.96 3.91
C LYS A 857 -0.25 -1.63 2.91
N LYS A 858 -0.47 -2.89 2.54
CA LYS A 858 0.52 -3.71 1.80
C LYS A 858 0.71 -3.36 0.33
N GLY A 859 0.07 -2.33 -0.21
CA GLY A 859 0.42 -1.87 -1.56
C GLY A 859 0.17 -0.40 -1.88
N TRP A 860 0.29 0.48 -0.88
CA TRP A 860 0.48 1.90 -1.17
C TRP A 860 1.94 2.16 -1.58
N LEU A 861 2.14 2.88 -2.68
CA LEU A 861 3.43 3.49 -3.00
C LEU A 861 3.48 4.84 -2.30
N HIS A 862 3.92 4.83 -1.06
CA HIS A 862 4.05 6.03 -0.26
C HIS A 862 5.46 6.59 -0.43
N ILE A 863 5.59 7.89 -0.71
CA ILE A 863 6.90 8.55 -0.90
C ILE A 863 7.77 8.57 0.37
N GLU A 864 7.16 8.31 1.54
CA GLU A 864 7.83 8.17 2.84
C GLU A 864 7.61 6.78 3.52
N SER A 865 6.65 5.94 3.07
CA SER A 865 6.33 4.65 3.71
C SER A 865 6.92 3.43 3.04
N ARG A 866 8.23 3.33 3.16
CA ARG A 866 8.85 2.01 3.36
C ARG A 866 8.90 1.75 4.87
N HIS A 867 7.72 1.52 5.43
CA HIS A 867 7.53 1.16 6.83
C HIS A 867 7.88 -0.31 7.03
N ILE A 868 8.83 -0.60 7.90
CA ILE A 868 9.03 -1.95 8.44
C ILE A 868 7.91 -2.23 9.44
N THR A 869 7.19 -3.31 9.19
CA THR A 869 5.99 -3.79 9.92
C THR A 869 6.27 -4.37 11.33
N GLY A 870 7.41 -4.03 11.93
CA GLY A 870 7.90 -4.68 13.17
C GLY A 870 7.47 -4.02 14.49
N THR A 871 6.86 -2.84 14.48
CA THR A 871 6.47 -2.11 15.71
C THR A 871 4.99 -1.74 15.76
N ASN A 872 4.18 -2.23 14.80
CA ASN A 872 2.75 -1.98 14.80
C ASN A 872 2.02 -3.14 15.51
N PRO A 873 1.45 -2.93 16.72
CA PRO A 873 0.74 -3.97 17.48
C PRO A 873 -0.49 -4.53 16.75
N SER A 874 -1.00 -3.85 15.71
CA SER A 874 -2.15 -4.32 14.91
C SER A 874 -1.79 -5.29 13.77
N THR A 875 -0.52 -5.65 13.59
CA THR A 875 -0.14 -6.68 12.60
C THR A 875 -0.05 -8.04 13.28
N LYS A 876 -0.61 -9.09 12.65
CA LYS A 876 -0.54 -10.50 13.08
C LYS A 876 0.88 -11.03 13.39
N HIS A 877 1.93 -10.26 13.08
CA HIS A 877 3.33 -10.68 13.18
C HIS A 877 4.14 -9.89 14.22
N ALA A 878 3.59 -8.82 14.82
CA ALA A 878 4.22 -8.11 15.94
C ALA A 878 4.45 -9.05 17.14
N ASP A 879 3.53 -10.00 17.35
CA ASP A 879 3.60 -11.04 18.40
C ASP A 879 4.75 -12.06 18.21
N MET A 880 5.43 -12.05 17.06
CA MET A 880 6.49 -13.04 16.75
C MET A 880 7.91 -12.56 17.07
N LEU A 881 8.13 -11.25 17.22
CA LEU A 881 9.41 -10.66 17.61
C LEU A 881 9.45 -10.45 19.13
N PRO A 882 10.65 -10.36 19.75
CA PRO A 882 10.74 -9.97 21.15
C PRO A 882 10.12 -8.57 21.34
N PRO A 883 9.25 -8.37 22.32
CA PRO A 883 8.82 -7.03 22.70
C PRO A 883 10.00 -6.09 22.98
N GLY A 884 9.82 -4.79 22.68
CA GLY A 884 10.90 -3.81 22.70
C GLY A 884 11.88 -3.88 21.52
N THR A 885 11.70 -4.77 20.53
CA THR A 885 12.52 -4.76 19.31
C THR A 885 12.32 -3.46 18.54
N THR A 886 13.37 -2.63 18.44
CA THR A 886 13.27 -1.31 17.79
C THR A 886 13.25 -1.41 16.28
N ARG A 887 12.74 -0.37 15.62
CA ARG A 887 12.72 -0.27 14.16
C ARG A 887 14.14 -0.36 13.58
N GLU A 888 15.15 0.30 14.16
CA GLU A 888 16.53 0.20 13.65
C GLU A 888 17.07 -1.23 13.72
N GLN A 889 16.78 -1.97 14.79
CA GLN A 889 17.23 -3.36 14.96
C GLN A 889 16.64 -4.27 13.89
N VAL A 890 15.34 -4.10 13.59
CA VAL A 890 14.69 -4.83 12.48
C VAL A 890 15.28 -4.44 11.14
N HIS A 891 15.46 -3.15 10.87
CA HIS A 891 16.06 -2.65 9.62
C HIS A 891 17.47 -3.23 9.40
N ALA A 892 18.32 -3.21 10.43
CA ALA A 892 19.69 -3.72 10.36
C ALA A 892 19.72 -5.24 10.12
N ALA A 893 18.88 -6.00 10.84
CA ALA A 893 18.77 -7.45 10.67
C ALA A 893 18.22 -7.83 9.30
N ALA A 894 17.20 -7.12 8.82
CA ALA A 894 16.58 -7.35 7.54
C ALA A 894 17.52 -7.03 6.37
N LYS A 895 18.26 -5.91 6.42
CA LYS A 895 19.34 -5.63 5.45
C LYS A 895 20.38 -6.75 5.43
N LYS A 896 20.73 -7.29 6.59
CA LYS A 896 21.65 -8.44 6.72
C LYS A 896 21.05 -9.75 6.16
N ALA A 897 19.73 -9.91 6.20
CA ALA A 897 19.01 -11.03 5.58
C ALA A 897 18.97 -10.92 4.06
N VAL A 898 18.71 -9.74 3.52
CA VAL A 898 18.72 -9.50 2.07
C VAL A 898 20.11 -9.72 1.50
N ARG A 899 21.13 -9.15 2.16
CA ARG A 899 22.51 -9.17 1.66
C ARG A 899 23.16 -10.55 1.69
N ASN A 900 22.87 -11.37 2.72
CA ASN A 900 23.52 -12.68 2.85
C ASN A 900 22.55 -13.80 3.30
N GLY A 901 21.27 -13.69 2.98
CA GLY A 901 20.28 -14.74 3.21
C GLY A 901 19.95 -15.49 1.93
N THR A 902 19.31 -16.64 2.09
CA THR A 902 18.82 -17.45 0.98
C THR A 902 17.54 -16.82 0.44
N ARG A 903 17.55 -16.34 -0.80
CA ARG A 903 16.32 -15.89 -1.47
C ARG A 903 15.44 -17.11 -1.77
N ILE A 904 14.24 -17.12 -1.21
CA ILE A 904 13.28 -18.24 -1.28
C ILE A 904 12.03 -17.93 -2.12
N SER A 905 11.84 -16.68 -2.53
CA SER A 905 10.83 -16.33 -3.53
C SER A 905 11.39 -16.44 -4.95
N ASP A 906 10.47 -16.46 -5.92
CA ASP A 906 10.76 -16.13 -7.30
C ASP A 906 11.48 -14.76 -7.41
N PRO A 907 12.65 -14.67 -8.06
CA PRO A 907 13.37 -13.41 -8.21
C PRO A 907 12.77 -12.47 -9.27
N GLY A 908 11.96 -12.98 -10.21
CA GLY A 908 11.21 -12.16 -11.17
C GLY A 908 10.01 -11.45 -10.54
N ARG A 909 9.63 -11.85 -9.33
CA ARG A 909 8.61 -11.13 -8.56
C ARG A 909 9.22 -9.87 -7.96
N ARG A 910 8.47 -8.77 -8.11
CA ARG A 910 8.72 -7.51 -7.41
C ARG A 910 8.87 -7.73 -5.91
N ILE A 911 8.07 -8.61 -5.35
CA ILE A 911 8.14 -8.97 -3.94
C ILE A 911 9.04 -10.19 -3.79
N GLN A 912 10.24 -9.98 -3.26
CA GLN A 912 11.22 -11.03 -3.00
C GLN A 912 11.24 -11.42 -1.52
N ASN A 913 11.37 -12.71 -1.21
CA ASN A 913 11.51 -13.25 0.14
C ASN A 913 12.92 -13.81 0.31
N PHE A 914 13.56 -13.45 1.42
CA PHE A 914 14.86 -13.94 1.84
C PHE A 914 14.71 -14.61 3.20
N GLN A 915 15.44 -15.70 3.44
CA GLN A 915 15.53 -16.32 4.74
C GLN A 915 16.97 -16.33 5.25
N LYS A 916 17.16 -16.05 6.52
CA LYS A 916 18.48 -16.12 7.15
C LYS A 916 18.39 -16.38 8.64
N ARG A 917 19.23 -17.31 9.14
CA ARG A 917 19.45 -17.45 10.59
C ARG A 917 20.30 -16.30 11.14
N MET A 918 19.80 -15.61 12.15
CA MET A 918 20.51 -14.56 12.86
C MET A 918 19.91 -14.27 14.24
N LYS A 919 20.57 -13.42 15.03
CA LYS A 919 20.08 -12.90 16.31
C LYS A 919 19.49 -11.50 16.11
N VAL A 920 18.29 -11.24 16.61
CA VAL A 920 17.61 -9.93 16.61
C VAL A 920 17.02 -9.67 17.98
N ASN A 921 17.40 -8.58 18.64
CA ASN A 921 17.00 -8.23 20.01
C ASN A 921 17.01 -9.43 20.99
N GLY A 922 18.14 -10.14 21.06
CA GLY A 922 18.26 -11.32 21.93
C GLY A 922 17.68 -12.61 21.36
N MET A 923 16.77 -12.57 20.38
CA MET A 923 16.16 -13.75 19.77
C MET A 923 17.01 -14.31 18.62
N TYR A 924 17.45 -15.56 18.76
CA TYR A 924 18.09 -16.32 17.68
C TYR A 924 17.03 -17.11 16.91
N ALA A 925 16.89 -16.85 15.62
CA ALA A 925 15.90 -17.51 14.77
C ALA A 925 16.32 -17.47 13.29
N ARG A 926 15.72 -18.34 12.48
CA ARG A 926 15.67 -18.14 11.02
C ARG A 926 14.63 -17.06 10.78
N PHE A 927 15.00 -15.95 10.17
CA PHE A 927 14.12 -14.83 9.85
C PHE A 927 13.82 -14.82 8.36
N GLN A 928 12.54 -14.71 8.01
CA GLN A 928 12.08 -14.44 6.67
C GLN A 928 11.85 -12.93 6.51
N VAL A 929 12.36 -12.42 5.40
CA VAL A 929 12.39 -11.01 5.07
C VAL A 929 11.80 -10.87 3.69
N THR A 930 10.64 -10.24 3.62
CA THR A 930 10.05 -9.85 2.34
C THR A 930 10.54 -8.46 1.99
N VAL A 931 11.01 -8.28 0.77
CA VAL A 931 11.52 -7.02 0.25
C VAL A 931 10.97 -6.71 -1.12
N ASP A 932 10.87 -5.44 -1.46
CA ASP A 932 10.57 -4.99 -2.80
C ASP A 932 11.87 -4.91 -3.61
N SER A 933 12.06 -5.85 -4.52
CA SER A 933 13.24 -5.96 -5.38
C SER A 933 13.34 -4.87 -6.44
N HIS A 934 12.22 -4.23 -6.78
CA HIS A 934 12.21 -3.08 -7.68
C HIS A 934 12.54 -1.78 -6.95
N ASP A 935 12.77 -1.87 -5.64
CA ASP A 935 12.87 -0.72 -4.76
C ASP A 935 14.07 -0.82 -3.82
N GLY A 936 15.22 -1.19 -4.38
CA GLY A 936 16.48 -1.33 -3.63
C GLY A 936 16.50 -2.49 -2.63
N ASN A 937 15.61 -3.48 -2.78
CA ASN A 937 15.33 -4.51 -1.79
C ASN A 937 14.87 -3.93 -0.44
N ASN A 938 14.03 -2.89 -0.48
CA ASN A 938 13.52 -2.33 0.75
C ASN A 938 12.53 -3.25 1.44
N ILE A 939 12.62 -3.28 2.76
CA ILE A 939 12.03 -4.33 3.57
C ILE A 939 10.54 -4.05 3.78
N ILE A 940 9.71 -4.99 3.32
CA ILE A 940 8.25 -4.98 3.41
C ILE A 940 7.79 -5.72 4.67
N THR A 941 8.33 -6.91 4.90
CA THR A 941 8.07 -7.68 6.13
C THR A 941 9.34 -8.30 6.69
N PHE A 942 9.38 -8.49 8.00
CA PHE A 942 10.46 -9.16 8.71
C PHE A 942 9.87 -9.95 9.87
N PHE A 943 9.98 -11.27 9.83
CA PHE A 943 9.44 -12.12 10.89
C PHE A 943 10.27 -13.41 11.02
N PRO A 944 10.33 -14.01 12.21
CA PRO A 944 10.99 -15.30 12.40
C PRO A 944 10.14 -16.44 11.81
N VAL A 945 10.78 -17.37 11.11
CA VAL A 945 10.22 -18.60 10.51
C VAL A 945 10.59 -19.88 11.26
N ASP A 946 11.71 -19.90 12.00
CA ASP A 946 12.05 -21.00 12.94
C ASP A 946 12.77 -20.44 14.17
N LYS A 947 12.29 -20.69 15.40
CA LYS A 947 13.00 -20.32 16.63
C LYS A 947 13.95 -21.45 17.02
N THR A 948 15.26 -21.20 17.09
CA THR A 948 16.21 -22.13 17.73
C THR A 948 17.03 -21.35 18.73
N ALA A 949 17.03 -21.79 19.99
CA ALA A 949 17.82 -21.22 21.07
C ALA A 949 19.31 -21.10 20.70
N VAL A 950 19.91 -19.94 20.98
CA VAL A 950 21.36 -19.77 21.23
C VAL A 950 21.54 -18.87 22.44
#